data_AF-A0A7Y5IW73-F1
#
_entry.id   AF-A0A7Y5IW73-F1
#
_cell.length_a   1.000
_cell.length_b   1.000
_cell.length_c   1.000
_cell.angle_alpha   90.00
_cell.angle_beta   90.00
_cell.angle_gamma   90.00
#
_symmetry.space_group_name_H-M   'P 1'
#
loop_
_entity.id
_entity.type
_entity.pdbx_description
1 polymer ?
#
loop_
_entity_poly.entity_id
_entity_poly.type
_entity_poly.pdbx_seq_one_letter_code
_entity_poly.pdbx_strand_id
1 'polypeptide(L)'
;MFLHTPNRFTLAMLACLALLNDGVSALPEPQLKWSAEVTATGDSCPIAYPSKDPDSILIGVPGRLARVGTDGKVLYDVVIPGAPDGSSSDSYHFHSLPVDLDGDGIEEVLGGAYKSVFALNGADGSVIWSFDLGTTLDMFHMAAAADLDGDGKQEILQPNMDGWMHCLSHDGKLLWRQRSSEGMISMAAVGDIDRDGAPEIVYGTRDSHLIALDANGHLEWDALIEPLNMGRTLPVIADADRDGNAEVYTMCAAKSLHSGLVCVNGADGAVRWHGEMTHMAYCALAVVDLDGDGKDEILAGDKGTTLACFSPDGTLRWRTQMGGRGIWTRPAVADLDGDGTLEIVQTVRGSSPEGYGWYVLSPKGEILGSYKMEGGCFGSPLVMDLERDGVLDLIVTSRSVTKVHAYTFGGKAGEGAAVLSSWPNPPYPIRIGTAAPRGSKKSESMPLLGGKFRPNHFGLFPLPIALPEEPAERILETATRSPEGWTQLRAYRMTAEEGFSEAEVPVFSTGQYSLTLRLLDISERKVLGAQRVVFQVPNLLAGLKKAHSATAKELKEVEGKLRAEARDAAANLRLHRVGLEEDFAALAERIRGSKNLTLADKDILSRDVEKFFPKIDSTRKLAALIRGEVDAGRAPAFVMWRDENPWDNVDPGTELPEAGGPLETSLWAAGNEVEPVVISLVNLESKGMTVRVEPGTLRREGTGEKPRPAHGSIDFLRVVHLPSRFGPVVPDLLPPLGDGFLLDIPAGEVRQLWLNVRTHDLESGHYLAEWNLRTLDTASISNKLTLRIDVSPVRLPEESHFAMHFWAKTQLGEINTIPDLIAHRQNVWYQFPIPTMNANEQGELVGEIDWSAHDALLKQAMDLHLLLYGGPPTPKFPDGVEVTDALRIAGQRSCAKALVEHLRTFGLDYRNFAFYPQDEPGLAGPVDSYVVAAKAIKEIDPNYQVYANPIGMIDHEMTRQMEPYTDVWQPEIASIRTLGEEFIRIMRGPKGDKMIWMFTPPGNQRVLGPLDFFRGLAWLALYWGIEGGGYWVYHSDDLWGTSPTREPGFGAVAHDGRSLVTSRRWEATRDGSEDFDLVTLLREKLAAKPDAEAQRLLEDAIQFAGGLVYDKAPNKVLDSKENQSRFQANREAIGRALERLNKD
;
A
#
# COMPACT_ATOMS: atom_id res chain seq x y z
N MET A 1 -46.02 -75.25 -19.97
CA MET A 1 -46.46 -74.97 -18.58
C MET A 1 -45.29 -74.29 -17.90
N PHE A 2 -45.30 -72.96 -17.83
CA PHE A 2 -45.90 -72.18 -16.72
C PHE A 2 -45.09 -72.36 -15.42
N LEU A 3 -44.69 -71.36 -14.64
CA LEU A 3 -44.68 -69.90 -14.69
C LEU A 3 -43.92 -69.47 -13.40
N HIS A 4 -43.16 -68.38 -13.51
CA HIS A 4 -43.04 -67.23 -12.59
C HIS A 4 -42.68 -67.41 -11.09
N THR A 5 -41.93 -66.51 -10.44
CA THR A 5 -41.79 -65.04 -10.59
C THR A 5 -40.39 -64.56 -10.15
N PRO A 6 -39.73 -63.62 -10.86
CA PRO A 6 -38.80 -62.70 -10.21
C PRO A 6 -39.61 -61.67 -9.41
N ASN A 7 -39.14 -61.35 -8.21
CA ASN A 7 -39.76 -60.43 -7.26
C ASN A 7 -40.18 -59.11 -7.93
N ARG A 8 -41.48 -58.80 -7.85
CA ARG A 8 -42.06 -57.50 -8.22
C ARG A 8 -41.43 -56.33 -7.47
N PHE A 9 -40.74 -56.58 -6.36
CA PHE A 9 -40.03 -55.54 -5.60
C PHE A 9 -38.76 -55.02 -6.32
N THR A 10 -38.00 -55.88 -7.00
CA THR A 10 -36.71 -55.46 -7.61
C THR A 10 -36.91 -54.73 -8.94
N LEU A 11 -37.92 -55.13 -9.73
CA LEU A 11 -38.30 -54.43 -10.95
C LEU A 11 -39.09 -53.14 -10.66
N ALA A 12 -39.88 -53.08 -9.58
CA ALA A 12 -40.49 -51.83 -9.14
C ALA A 12 -39.46 -50.86 -8.55
N MET A 13 -38.40 -51.33 -7.89
CA MET A 13 -37.36 -50.45 -7.35
C MET A 13 -36.42 -49.91 -8.44
N LEU A 14 -36.12 -50.70 -9.48
CA LEU A 14 -35.39 -50.23 -10.67
C LEU A 14 -36.26 -49.35 -11.59
N ALA A 15 -37.56 -49.62 -11.70
CA ALA A 15 -38.48 -48.73 -12.42
C ALA A 15 -38.77 -47.45 -11.63
N CYS A 16 -38.83 -47.49 -10.28
CA CYS A 16 -38.91 -46.29 -9.46
C CYS A 16 -37.59 -45.51 -9.43
N LEU A 17 -36.41 -46.14 -9.53
CA LEU A 17 -35.13 -45.43 -9.71
C LEU A 17 -34.99 -44.83 -11.12
N ALA A 18 -35.63 -45.42 -12.13
CA ALA A 18 -35.70 -44.83 -13.47
C ALA A 18 -36.80 -43.76 -13.62
N LEU A 19 -37.87 -43.81 -12.81
CA LEU A 19 -38.98 -42.82 -12.79
C LEU A 19 -38.82 -41.74 -11.70
N LEU A 20 -37.85 -41.86 -10.80
CA LEU A 20 -37.43 -40.80 -9.87
C LEU A 20 -36.27 -39.96 -10.44
N ASN A 21 -35.83 -40.25 -11.67
CA ASN A 21 -34.84 -39.48 -12.40
C ASN A 21 -35.48 -38.59 -13.49
N ASP A 22 -36.82 -38.47 -13.49
CA ASP A 22 -37.53 -37.51 -14.33
C ASP A 22 -37.46 -36.13 -13.65
N GLY A 23 -36.47 -35.32 -14.08
CA GLY A 23 -36.43 -33.90 -13.74
C GLY A 23 -35.06 -33.20 -13.79
N VAL A 24 -33.99 -33.85 -14.23
CA VAL A 24 -32.77 -33.12 -14.64
C VAL A 24 -32.56 -33.42 -16.12
N SER A 25 -33.06 -32.51 -16.97
CA SER A 25 -32.59 -32.38 -18.35
C SER A 25 -31.06 -32.35 -18.29
N ALA A 26 -30.40 -33.33 -18.90
CA ALA A 26 -28.96 -33.21 -19.10
C ALA A 26 -28.75 -32.07 -20.11
N LEU A 27 -28.09 -31.00 -19.68
CA LEU A 27 -27.72 -29.88 -20.55
C LEU A 27 -27.07 -30.44 -21.84
N PRO A 28 -27.52 -30.04 -23.04
CA PRO A 28 -26.93 -30.50 -24.28
C PRO A 28 -25.45 -30.08 -24.39
N GLU A 29 -24.65 -30.87 -25.10
CA GLU A 29 -23.26 -30.48 -25.39
C GLU A 29 -23.23 -29.22 -26.28
N PRO A 30 -22.41 -28.20 -25.96
CA PRO A 30 -22.34 -26.97 -26.74
C PRO A 30 -21.81 -27.24 -28.15
N GLN A 31 -22.49 -26.69 -29.14
CA GLN A 31 -22.06 -26.75 -30.54
C GLN A 31 -21.27 -25.50 -30.89
N LEU A 32 -20.02 -25.66 -31.33
CA LEU A 32 -19.22 -24.55 -31.85
C LEU A 32 -19.80 -24.09 -33.21
N LYS A 33 -20.31 -22.85 -33.28
CA LYS A 33 -20.75 -22.22 -34.54
C LYS A 33 -19.55 -21.77 -35.37
N TRP A 34 -18.64 -21.01 -34.76
CA TRP A 34 -17.44 -20.49 -35.42
C TRP A 34 -16.34 -20.14 -34.41
N SER A 35 -15.13 -19.95 -34.93
CA SER A 35 -14.00 -19.40 -34.18
C SER A 35 -13.31 -18.31 -35.01
N ALA A 36 -12.96 -17.21 -34.36
CA ALA A 36 -12.21 -16.11 -34.95
C ALA A 36 -10.87 -15.94 -34.23
N GLU A 37 -9.84 -15.50 -34.96
CA GLU A 37 -8.57 -15.07 -34.39
C GLU A 37 -8.44 -13.55 -34.55
N VAL A 38 -8.26 -12.86 -33.44
CA VAL A 38 -7.97 -11.41 -33.43
C VAL A 38 -6.50 -11.18 -33.14
N THR A 39 -5.90 -10.16 -33.73
CA THR A 39 -4.47 -9.91 -33.52
C THR A 39 -4.24 -9.32 -32.12
N ALA A 40 -3.35 -9.90 -31.30
CA ALA A 40 -2.88 -9.26 -30.07
C ALA A 40 -1.35 -9.35 -29.91
N THR A 41 -0.82 -8.52 -29.02
CA THR A 41 0.60 -8.52 -28.64
C THR A 41 0.78 -9.15 -27.25
N GLY A 42 1.74 -10.06 -27.10
CA GLY A 42 2.06 -10.67 -25.80
C GLY A 42 1.00 -11.64 -25.26
N ASP A 43 1.01 -11.85 -23.93
CA ASP A 43 0.08 -12.72 -23.20
C ASP A 43 -1.21 -11.95 -22.82
N SER A 44 -1.97 -11.56 -23.85
CA SER A 44 -3.14 -10.67 -23.76
C SER A 44 -4.46 -11.40 -24.02
N CYS A 45 -5.54 -10.98 -23.35
CA CYS A 45 -6.86 -11.58 -23.49
C CYS A 45 -7.83 -10.66 -24.24
N PRO A 46 -8.55 -11.14 -25.27
CA PRO A 46 -9.66 -10.42 -25.84
C PRO A 46 -10.84 -10.37 -24.89
N ILE A 47 -11.58 -9.26 -24.89
CA ILE A 47 -12.89 -9.12 -24.25
C ILE A 47 -13.92 -8.86 -25.34
N ALA A 48 -14.98 -9.65 -25.35
CA ALA A 48 -16.08 -9.48 -26.29
C ALA A 48 -17.14 -8.55 -25.71
N TYR A 49 -17.69 -7.69 -26.56
CA TYR A 49 -18.73 -6.74 -26.22
C TYR A 49 -19.88 -6.86 -27.22
N PRO A 50 -21.14 -6.69 -26.76
CA PRO A 50 -22.27 -6.59 -27.66
C PRO A 50 -22.11 -5.37 -28.57
N SER A 51 -22.59 -5.47 -29.80
CA SER A 51 -22.68 -4.35 -30.75
C SER A 51 -24.15 -3.98 -30.95
N LYS A 52 -24.45 -2.69 -31.11
CA LYS A 52 -25.74 -2.22 -31.63
C LYS A 52 -26.01 -2.73 -33.05
N ASP A 53 -24.97 -3.04 -33.81
CA ASP A 53 -25.12 -3.76 -35.07
C ASP A 53 -25.38 -5.25 -34.78
N PRO A 54 -26.58 -5.75 -35.07
CA PRO A 54 -26.98 -7.11 -34.72
C PRO A 54 -26.21 -8.20 -35.46
N ASP A 55 -25.47 -7.84 -36.51
CA ASP A 55 -24.71 -8.77 -37.34
C ASP A 55 -23.22 -8.84 -36.95
N SER A 56 -22.86 -8.32 -35.77
CA SER A 56 -21.47 -8.33 -35.31
C SER A 56 -21.30 -8.20 -33.79
N ILE A 57 -20.07 -8.45 -33.34
CA ILE A 57 -19.60 -8.16 -31.98
C ILE A 57 -18.30 -7.36 -32.04
N LEU A 58 -18.02 -6.62 -30.97
CA LEU A 58 -16.75 -5.90 -30.81
C LEU A 58 -15.82 -6.67 -29.89
N ILE A 59 -14.54 -6.72 -30.25
CA ILE A 59 -13.49 -7.39 -29.49
C ILE A 59 -12.41 -6.37 -29.12
N GLY A 60 -12.32 -6.05 -27.83
CA GLY A 60 -11.25 -5.23 -27.29
C GLY A 60 -10.03 -6.09 -26.95
N VAL A 61 -8.84 -5.66 -27.37
CA VAL A 61 -7.54 -6.22 -26.94
C VAL A 61 -6.58 -5.07 -26.60
N PRO A 62 -5.57 -5.28 -25.74
CA PRO A 62 -4.46 -4.33 -25.53
C PRO A 62 -3.96 -3.65 -26.82
N GLY A 63 -4.27 -2.36 -26.97
CA GLY A 63 -3.82 -1.49 -28.05
C GLY A 63 -4.66 -1.53 -29.33
N ARG A 64 -5.72 -2.35 -29.40
CA ARG A 64 -6.49 -2.55 -30.64
C ARG A 64 -7.98 -2.78 -30.38
N LEU A 65 -8.78 -2.49 -31.40
CA LEU A 65 -10.20 -2.81 -31.46
C LEU A 65 -10.45 -3.61 -32.74
N ALA A 66 -11.10 -4.76 -32.58
CA ALA A 66 -11.55 -5.57 -33.70
C ALA A 66 -13.07 -5.71 -33.70
N ARG A 67 -13.65 -5.90 -34.88
CA ARG A 67 -15.06 -6.19 -35.05
C ARG A 67 -15.22 -7.51 -35.79
N VAL A 68 -16.07 -8.40 -35.28
CA VAL A 68 -16.24 -9.75 -35.80
C VAL A 68 -17.70 -9.94 -36.20
N GLY A 69 -17.93 -10.33 -37.46
CA GLY A 69 -19.27 -10.61 -37.97
C GLY A 69 -19.81 -11.96 -37.47
N THR A 70 -21.09 -12.22 -37.74
CA THR A 70 -21.75 -13.46 -37.28
C THR A 70 -21.19 -14.76 -37.88
N ASP A 71 -20.41 -14.68 -38.96
CA ASP A 71 -19.71 -15.80 -39.58
C ASP A 71 -18.28 -16.00 -39.04
N GLY A 72 -17.89 -15.25 -38.00
CA GLY A 72 -16.56 -15.26 -37.41
C GLY A 72 -15.51 -14.50 -38.22
N LYS A 73 -15.87 -13.79 -39.30
CA LYS A 73 -14.92 -12.96 -40.04
C LYS A 73 -14.65 -11.65 -39.32
N VAL A 74 -13.38 -11.30 -39.19
CA VAL A 74 -12.93 -9.99 -38.72
C VAL A 74 -13.26 -8.95 -39.80
N LEU A 75 -14.20 -8.05 -39.51
CA LEU A 75 -14.66 -6.96 -40.38
C LEU A 75 -13.64 -5.82 -40.42
N TYR A 76 -13.09 -5.46 -39.26
CA TYR A 76 -11.92 -4.60 -39.13
C TYR A 76 -11.11 -4.96 -37.88
N ASP A 77 -9.84 -4.57 -37.87
CA ASP A 77 -8.92 -4.69 -36.74
C ASP A 77 -7.95 -3.50 -36.83
N VAL A 78 -8.11 -2.54 -35.92
CA VAL A 78 -7.37 -1.27 -35.94
C VAL A 78 -6.44 -1.12 -34.74
N VAL A 79 -5.25 -0.58 -34.99
CA VAL A 79 -4.33 -0.13 -33.94
C VAL A 79 -4.77 1.25 -33.48
N ILE A 80 -4.89 1.43 -32.18
CA ILE A 80 -5.40 2.69 -31.63
C ILE A 80 -4.22 3.66 -31.42
N PRO A 81 -4.26 4.87 -32.01
CA PRO A 81 -3.17 5.85 -31.91
C PRO A 81 -2.81 6.20 -30.45
N GLY A 82 -1.53 6.20 -30.12
CA GLY A 82 -1.03 6.50 -28.76
C GLY A 82 -0.79 5.26 -27.87
N ALA A 83 -1.21 4.07 -28.31
CA ALA A 83 -0.75 2.82 -27.73
C ALA A 83 0.75 2.62 -28.04
N PRO A 84 1.63 2.39 -27.05
CA PRO A 84 3.05 2.08 -27.28
C PRO A 84 3.20 0.83 -28.16
N ASP A 85 4.34 0.70 -28.86
CA ASP A 85 4.66 -0.35 -29.84
C ASP A 85 4.90 -1.76 -29.24
N GLY A 86 4.27 -2.07 -28.10
CA GLY A 86 4.21 -3.42 -27.54
C GLY A 86 5.54 -3.96 -27.00
N SER A 87 6.57 -3.12 -26.82
CA SER A 87 7.91 -3.56 -26.43
C SER A 87 8.11 -3.72 -24.91
N SER A 88 7.13 -3.38 -24.07
CA SER A 88 7.21 -3.56 -22.62
C SER A 88 6.31 -4.71 -22.16
N SER A 89 6.85 -5.55 -21.28
CA SER A 89 6.16 -6.69 -20.65
C SER A 89 5.12 -6.27 -19.60
N ASP A 90 4.98 -4.97 -19.35
CA ASP A 90 4.15 -4.43 -18.28
C ASP A 90 2.80 -3.98 -18.86
N SER A 91 1.87 -4.94 -18.94
CA SER A 91 0.44 -4.74 -18.66
C SER A 91 -0.25 -3.51 -19.30
N TYR A 92 -0.31 -3.44 -20.62
CA TYR A 92 -1.23 -2.52 -21.32
C TYR A 92 -2.63 -3.12 -21.33
N HIS A 93 -3.61 -2.44 -20.74
CA HIS A 93 -4.98 -2.95 -20.63
C HIS A 93 -5.92 -2.04 -21.39
N PHE A 94 -6.51 -2.56 -22.47
CA PHE A 94 -7.54 -1.88 -23.23
C PHE A 94 -8.90 -2.38 -22.80
N HIS A 95 -9.79 -1.44 -22.51
CA HIS A 95 -11.18 -1.68 -22.17
C HIS A 95 -12.00 -0.91 -23.17
N SER A 96 -12.95 -1.58 -23.84
CA SER A 96 -13.84 -0.94 -24.80
C SER A 96 -15.27 -0.91 -24.25
N LEU A 97 -15.91 0.25 -24.27
CA LEU A 97 -17.35 0.39 -23.97
C LEU A 97 -18.07 0.78 -25.26
N PRO A 98 -18.81 -0.12 -25.91
CA PRO A 98 -19.71 0.28 -26.99
C PRO A 98 -20.89 1.04 -26.38
N VAL A 99 -21.05 2.30 -26.76
CA VAL A 99 -22.10 3.19 -26.30
C VAL A 99 -22.36 4.26 -27.36
N ASP A 100 -23.63 4.57 -27.58
CA ASP A 100 -24.06 5.68 -28.43
C ASP A 100 -23.97 6.96 -27.60
N LEU A 101 -22.90 7.72 -27.79
CA LEU A 101 -22.56 8.86 -26.94
C LEU A 101 -23.39 10.08 -27.28
N ASP A 102 -23.72 10.26 -28.55
CA ASP A 102 -24.37 11.47 -29.06
C ASP A 102 -25.87 11.31 -29.38
N GLY A 103 -26.40 10.10 -29.24
CA GLY A 103 -27.81 9.77 -29.42
C GLY A 103 -28.23 9.59 -30.88
N ASP A 104 -27.28 9.40 -31.81
CA ASP A 104 -27.56 9.27 -33.24
C ASP A 104 -28.00 7.83 -33.67
N GLY A 105 -27.91 6.86 -32.76
CA GLY A 105 -28.28 5.47 -32.98
C GLY A 105 -27.14 4.58 -33.45
N ILE A 106 -25.95 5.14 -33.70
CA ILE A 106 -24.69 4.45 -33.97
C ILE A 106 -23.91 4.40 -32.65
N GLU A 107 -23.14 3.33 -32.42
CA GLU A 107 -22.31 3.25 -31.23
C GLU A 107 -20.90 3.80 -31.48
N GLU A 108 -20.40 4.58 -30.53
CA GLU A 108 -18.99 4.83 -30.32
C GLU A 108 -18.41 3.77 -29.39
N VAL A 109 -17.08 3.64 -29.43
CA VAL A 109 -16.34 2.76 -28.53
C VAL A 109 -15.44 3.59 -27.65
N LEU A 110 -15.76 3.65 -26.35
CA LEU A 110 -14.89 4.28 -25.37
C LEU A 110 -13.73 3.36 -25.02
N GLY A 111 -12.50 3.82 -25.22
CA GLY A 111 -11.27 3.07 -24.99
C GLY A 111 -10.39 3.71 -23.92
N GLY A 112 -9.88 2.93 -22.96
CA GLY A 112 -8.79 3.36 -22.06
C GLY A 112 -7.42 2.87 -22.55
N ALA A 113 -6.43 3.75 -22.67
CA ALA A 113 -5.05 3.38 -23.01
C ALA A 113 -4.02 4.19 -22.21
N TYR A 114 -3.25 3.50 -21.36
CA TYR A 114 -2.18 4.08 -20.55
C TYR A 114 -2.64 5.29 -19.73
N LYS A 115 -2.54 6.52 -20.25
CA LYS A 115 -2.96 7.75 -19.56
C LYS A 115 -4.19 8.42 -20.18
N SER A 116 -4.79 7.84 -21.20
CA SER A 116 -5.81 8.53 -21.99
C SER A 116 -7.08 7.69 -22.13
N VAL A 117 -8.21 8.39 -22.21
CA VAL A 117 -9.49 7.83 -22.64
C VAL A 117 -9.82 8.38 -24.03
N PHE A 118 -10.37 7.52 -24.89
CA PHE A 118 -10.67 7.81 -26.28
C PHE A 118 -12.12 7.49 -26.57
N ALA A 119 -12.76 8.23 -27.47
CA ALA A 119 -13.91 7.73 -28.21
C ALA A 119 -13.47 7.35 -29.62
N LEU A 120 -13.86 6.16 -30.04
CA LEU A 120 -13.64 5.63 -31.38
C LEU A 120 -14.97 5.50 -32.10
N ASN A 121 -14.97 5.65 -33.41
CA ASN A 121 -16.12 5.32 -34.23
C ASN A 121 -16.32 3.79 -34.28
N GLY A 122 -17.49 3.28 -33.90
CA GLY A 122 -17.76 1.83 -33.88
C GLY A 122 -17.87 1.15 -35.26
N ALA A 123 -17.94 1.92 -36.35
CA ALA A 123 -17.99 1.39 -37.71
C ALA A 123 -16.61 1.11 -38.31
N ASP A 124 -15.60 1.94 -37.99
CA ASP A 124 -14.26 1.85 -38.59
C ASP A 124 -13.09 1.95 -37.59
N GLY A 125 -13.37 2.18 -36.31
CA GLY A 125 -12.39 2.29 -35.24
C GLY A 125 -11.52 3.55 -35.27
N SER A 126 -11.88 4.56 -36.06
CA SER A 126 -11.18 5.85 -36.09
C SER A 126 -11.37 6.66 -34.80
N VAL A 127 -10.35 7.40 -34.36
CA VAL A 127 -10.43 8.25 -33.15
C VAL A 127 -11.29 9.47 -33.43
N ILE A 128 -12.36 9.64 -32.65
CA ILE A 128 -13.22 10.83 -32.67
C ILE A 128 -12.59 11.91 -31.79
N TRP A 129 -12.28 11.56 -30.54
CA TRP A 129 -11.60 12.43 -29.59
C TRP A 129 -10.77 11.63 -28.59
N SER A 130 -9.87 12.31 -27.88
CA SER A 130 -9.05 11.75 -26.81
C SER A 130 -8.91 12.74 -25.66
N PHE A 131 -8.90 12.24 -24.43
CA PHE A 131 -8.66 13.02 -23.22
C PHE A 131 -7.52 12.40 -22.42
N ASP A 132 -6.53 13.23 -22.04
CA ASP A 132 -5.39 12.82 -21.21
C ASP A 132 -5.72 13.01 -19.72
N LEU A 133 -5.72 11.90 -18.98
CA LEU A 133 -5.96 11.82 -17.53
C LEU A 133 -4.70 12.20 -16.73
N GLY A 134 -3.52 12.25 -17.38
CA GLY A 134 -2.22 12.57 -16.79
C GLY A 134 -1.58 11.48 -15.94
N THR A 135 -2.34 10.45 -15.58
CA THR A 135 -1.91 9.31 -14.78
C THR A 135 -2.27 7.99 -15.43
N THR A 136 -1.56 6.94 -15.06
CA THR A 136 -1.74 5.61 -15.65
C THR A 136 -3.03 4.95 -15.20
N LEU A 137 -3.64 4.20 -16.10
CA LEU A 137 -4.78 3.32 -15.88
C LEU A 137 -4.30 1.89 -15.63
N ASP A 138 -4.96 1.20 -14.69
CA ASP A 138 -4.86 -0.25 -14.49
C ASP A 138 -6.11 -0.92 -15.09
N MET A 139 -6.08 -2.25 -15.29
CA MET A 139 -7.12 -3.04 -15.93
C MET A 139 -8.50 -3.05 -15.26
N PHE A 140 -8.61 -2.41 -14.11
CA PHE A 140 -9.83 -2.30 -13.32
C PHE A 140 -10.39 -0.86 -13.32
N HIS A 141 -9.92 0.03 -14.21
CA HIS A 141 -10.36 1.43 -14.32
C HIS A 141 -11.06 1.70 -15.65
N MET A 142 -12.17 1.00 -15.91
CA MET A 142 -12.94 1.21 -17.14
C MET A 142 -13.89 2.41 -16.99
N ALA A 143 -14.19 3.06 -18.12
CA ALA A 143 -15.20 4.09 -18.18
C ALA A 143 -16.61 3.50 -17.98
N ALA A 144 -17.49 4.28 -17.36
CA ALA A 144 -18.94 4.13 -17.46
C ALA A 144 -19.52 5.28 -18.30
N ALA A 145 -20.68 5.08 -18.92
CA ALA A 145 -21.38 6.11 -19.67
C ALA A 145 -22.86 6.12 -19.30
N ALA A 146 -23.41 7.31 -19.04
CA ALA A 146 -24.80 7.50 -18.66
C ALA A 146 -25.25 8.93 -18.99
N ASP A 147 -26.53 9.11 -19.30
CA ASP A 147 -27.18 10.41 -19.42
C ASP A 147 -27.40 10.98 -18.01
N LEU A 148 -26.48 11.84 -17.55
CA LEU A 148 -26.50 12.37 -16.19
C LEU A 148 -27.36 13.63 -16.08
N ASP A 149 -27.52 14.37 -17.16
CA ASP A 149 -28.25 15.65 -17.17
C ASP A 149 -29.63 15.61 -17.87
N GLY A 150 -29.99 14.47 -18.46
CA GLY A 150 -31.27 14.22 -19.10
C GLY A 150 -31.38 14.82 -20.51
N ASP A 151 -30.26 15.16 -21.16
CA ASP A 151 -30.25 15.75 -22.50
C ASP A 151 -30.31 14.71 -23.64
N GLY A 152 -30.24 13.42 -23.31
CA GLY A 152 -30.25 12.30 -24.23
C GLY A 152 -28.87 11.90 -24.77
N LYS A 153 -27.80 12.59 -24.35
CA LYS A 153 -26.42 12.25 -24.63
C LYS A 153 -25.77 11.65 -23.39
N GLN A 154 -24.67 10.94 -23.58
CA GLN A 154 -24.02 10.23 -22.49
C GLN A 154 -22.80 11.02 -21.99
N GLU A 155 -22.75 11.25 -20.68
CA GLU A 155 -21.54 11.64 -19.97
C GLU A 155 -20.68 10.41 -19.67
N ILE A 156 -19.37 10.60 -19.71
CA ILE A 156 -18.37 9.55 -19.49
C ILE A 156 -17.74 9.71 -18.12
N LEU A 157 -17.87 8.69 -17.28
CA LEU A 157 -17.27 8.60 -15.96
C LEU A 157 -16.00 7.75 -16.03
N GLN A 158 -14.85 8.37 -15.84
CA GLN A 158 -13.54 7.74 -15.94
C GLN A 158 -12.78 7.83 -14.60
N PRO A 159 -12.66 6.71 -13.86
CA PRO A 159 -11.83 6.63 -12.67
C PRO A 159 -10.33 6.56 -13.03
N ASN A 160 -9.46 6.87 -12.06
CA ASN A 160 -8.01 6.70 -12.21
C ASN A 160 -7.31 6.20 -10.94
N MET A 161 -6.01 5.92 -11.07
CA MET A 161 -5.16 5.38 -10.01
C MET A 161 -4.84 6.37 -8.88
N ASP A 162 -5.04 7.68 -9.10
CA ASP A 162 -4.71 8.76 -8.16
C ASP A 162 -5.93 9.26 -7.36
N GLY A 163 -7.05 8.54 -7.47
CA GLY A 163 -8.27 8.77 -6.72
C GLY A 163 -9.23 9.81 -7.29
N TRP A 164 -9.07 10.12 -8.59
CA TRP A 164 -9.95 11.05 -9.30
C TRP A 164 -11.01 10.32 -10.13
N MET A 165 -12.27 10.72 -9.92
CA MET A 165 -13.36 10.46 -10.86
C MET A 165 -13.48 11.65 -11.82
N HIS A 166 -13.37 11.39 -13.12
CA HIS A 166 -13.58 12.39 -14.17
C HIS A 166 -14.93 12.20 -14.83
N CYS A 167 -15.66 13.29 -15.04
CA CYS A 167 -16.84 13.32 -15.89
C CYS A 167 -16.55 14.14 -17.15
N LEU A 168 -16.62 13.48 -18.30
CA LEU A 168 -16.46 14.10 -19.61
C LEU A 168 -17.83 14.16 -20.31
N SER A 169 -18.06 15.18 -21.11
CA SER A 169 -19.19 15.21 -22.05
C SER A 169 -19.01 14.20 -23.18
N HIS A 170 -20.09 13.90 -23.90
CA HIS A 170 -20.08 13.08 -25.14
C HIS A 170 -19.00 13.48 -26.17
N ASP A 171 -18.57 14.75 -26.19
CA ASP A 171 -17.53 15.27 -27.08
C ASP A 171 -16.13 15.38 -26.45
N GLY A 172 -15.91 14.74 -25.29
CA GLY A 172 -14.61 14.59 -24.65
C GLY A 172 -14.12 15.81 -23.85
N LYS A 173 -15.01 16.75 -23.50
CA LYS A 173 -14.65 17.90 -22.66
C LYS A 173 -14.88 17.58 -21.20
N LEU A 174 -13.93 17.96 -20.34
CA LEU A 174 -14.07 17.83 -18.89
C LEU A 174 -15.19 18.74 -18.37
N LEU A 175 -16.24 18.14 -17.82
CA LEU A 175 -17.33 18.83 -17.14
C LEU A 175 -16.97 19.06 -15.67
N TRP A 176 -16.69 17.97 -14.96
CA TRP A 176 -16.24 18.00 -13.59
C TRP A 176 -15.24 16.88 -13.28
N ARG A 177 -14.44 17.06 -12.22
CA ARG A 177 -13.67 15.99 -11.60
C ARG A 177 -13.77 16.06 -10.09
N GLN A 178 -13.84 14.90 -9.44
CA GLN A 178 -13.94 14.79 -7.99
C GLN A 178 -12.77 13.96 -7.47
N ARG A 179 -12.10 14.43 -6.40
CA ARG A 179 -11.12 13.62 -5.66
C ARG A 179 -11.69 13.18 -4.33
N SER A 180 -11.81 11.87 -4.15
CA SER A 180 -12.38 11.23 -2.96
C SER A 180 -11.37 10.50 -2.10
N SER A 181 -10.25 10.10 -2.69
CA SER A 181 -9.21 9.32 -2.02
C SER A 181 -7.83 9.78 -2.53
N GLU A 182 -6.80 9.54 -1.73
CA GLU A 182 -5.40 9.66 -2.15
C GLU A 182 -4.92 8.42 -2.93
N GLY A 183 -5.72 7.35 -2.99
CA GLY A 183 -5.44 6.11 -3.72
C GLY A 183 -6.44 5.80 -4.82
N MET A 184 -6.20 4.70 -5.54
CA MET A 184 -7.05 4.25 -6.64
C MET A 184 -8.52 4.11 -6.25
N ILE A 185 -9.41 4.46 -7.18
CA ILE A 185 -10.85 4.29 -7.04
C ILE A 185 -11.37 3.27 -8.04
N SER A 186 -12.46 2.61 -7.67
CA SER A 186 -13.09 1.57 -8.43
C SER A 186 -13.81 2.12 -9.66
N MET A 187 -14.33 1.19 -10.45
CA MET A 187 -15.29 1.51 -11.49
C MET A 187 -16.58 2.08 -10.90
N ALA A 188 -17.30 2.89 -11.68
CA ALA A 188 -18.56 3.49 -11.28
C ALA A 188 -19.78 2.65 -11.70
N ALA A 189 -20.75 2.55 -10.80
CA ALA A 189 -22.14 2.20 -11.12
C ALA A 189 -22.97 3.49 -11.19
N VAL A 190 -23.96 3.52 -12.08
CA VAL A 190 -24.85 4.67 -12.24
C VAL A 190 -26.31 4.21 -12.18
N GLY A 191 -27.12 4.89 -11.38
CA GLY A 191 -28.54 4.60 -11.22
C GLY A 191 -29.19 5.48 -10.15
N ASP A 192 -30.51 5.62 -10.23
CA ASP A 192 -31.33 6.35 -9.24
C ASP A 192 -31.43 5.52 -7.94
N ILE A 193 -30.62 5.87 -6.93
CA ILE A 193 -30.51 5.12 -5.68
C ILE A 193 -31.38 5.71 -4.56
N ASP A 194 -31.82 6.97 -4.69
CA ASP A 194 -32.58 7.68 -3.67
C ASP A 194 -34.05 7.99 -4.08
N ARG A 195 -34.40 7.68 -5.33
CA ARG A 195 -35.70 7.87 -5.98
C ARG A 195 -36.11 9.32 -6.19
N ASP A 196 -35.16 10.23 -6.34
CA ASP A 196 -35.46 11.62 -6.69
C ASP A 196 -35.71 11.82 -8.21
N GLY A 197 -35.37 10.82 -9.02
CA GLY A 197 -35.53 10.79 -10.47
C GLY A 197 -34.31 11.27 -11.26
N ALA A 198 -33.22 11.65 -10.59
CA ALA A 198 -31.89 11.80 -11.16
C ALA A 198 -31.05 10.54 -10.90
N PRO A 199 -29.98 10.29 -11.69
CA PRO A 199 -29.07 9.18 -11.44
C PRO A 199 -27.90 9.59 -10.53
N GLU A 200 -27.56 8.71 -9.59
CA GLU A 200 -26.38 8.83 -8.74
C GLU A 200 -25.24 7.96 -9.26
N ILE A 201 -24.02 8.29 -8.84
CA ILE A 201 -22.77 7.67 -9.24
C ILE A 201 -22.14 7.02 -8.03
N VAL A 202 -21.97 5.70 -8.05
CA VAL A 202 -21.44 4.93 -6.92
C VAL A 202 -20.14 4.24 -7.26
N TYR A 203 -19.09 4.46 -6.46
CA TYR A 203 -17.79 3.79 -6.59
C TYR A 203 -17.11 3.59 -5.24
N GLY A 204 -16.24 2.59 -5.17
CA GLY A 204 -15.42 2.28 -4.00
C GLY A 204 -14.00 2.83 -4.11
N THR A 205 -13.30 2.87 -2.99
CA THR A 205 -11.93 3.40 -2.90
C THR A 205 -10.97 2.37 -2.30
N ARG A 206 -9.66 2.58 -2.46
CA ARG A 206 -8.64 1.72 -1.84
C ARG A 206 -8.61 1.81 -0.31
N ASP A 207 -9.02 2.94 0.24
CA ASP A 207 -9.04 3.26 1.67
C ASP A 207 -10.37 2.90 2.37
N SER A 208 -11.16 1.99 1.79
CA SER A 208 -12.38 1.44 2.39
C SER A 208 -13.61 2.33 2.42
N HIS A 209 -13.67 3.32 1.55
CA HIS A 209 -14.85 4.13 1.35
C HIS A 209 -15.67 3.64 0.16
N LEU A 210 -16.99 3.56 0.34
CA LEU A 210 -17.96 3.45 -0.74
C LEU A 210 -18.69 4.80 -0.82
N ILE A 211 -18.70 5.39 -2.00
CA ILE A 211 -19.06 6.79 -2.19
C ILE A 211 -20.17 6.89 -3.22
N ALA A 212 -21.19 7.69 -2.91
CA ALA A 212 -22.18 8.12 -3.87
C ALA A 212 -22.06 9.63 -4.16
N LEU A 213 -22.12 9.97 -5.44
CA LEU A 213 -22.19 11.34 -5.93
C LEU A 213 -23.49 11.59 -6.69
N ASP A 214 -23.97 12.83 -6.67
CA ASP A 214 -25.00 13.29 -7.59
C ASP A 214 -24.45 13.37 -9.03
N ALA A 215 -25.35 13.57 -10.01
CA ALA A 215 -24.99 13.77 -11.43
C ALA A 215 -23.98 14.91 -11.70
N ASN A 216 -23.84 15.87 -10.77
CA ASN A 216 -22.92 16.99 -10.86
C ASN A 216 -21.58 16.73 -10.14
N GLY A 217 -21.40 15.54 -9.57
CA GLY A 217 -20.21 15.11 -8.85
C GLY A 217 -20.13 15.58 -7.39
N HIS A 218 -21.22 16.11 -6.81
CA HIS A 218 -21.27 16.44 -5.38
C HIS A 218 -21.50 15.18 -4.55
N LEU A 219 -20.88 15.13 -3.38
CA LEU A 219 -21.02 14.03 -2.45
C LEU A 219 -22.43 13.98 -1.85
N GLU A 220 -23.06 12.81 -1.93
CA GLU A 220 -24.31 12.51 -1.24
C GLU A 220 -24.05 11.80 0.09
N TRP A 221 -23.33 10.68 0.01
CA TRP A 221 -22.89 9.93 1.19
C TRP A 221 -21.54 9.27 0.97
N ASP A 222 -20.85 9.04 2.08
CA ASP A 222 -19.54 8.41 2.17
C ASP A 222 -19.56 7.37 3.29
N ALA A 223 -19.61 6.09 2.91
CA ALA A 223 -19.66 4.96 3.83
C ALA A 223 -18.25 4.39 4.03
N LEU A 224 -17.72 4.53 5.25
CA LEU A 224 -16.49 3.85 5.67
C LEU A 224 -16.81 2.41 6.05
N ILE A 225 -16.26 1.45 5.29
CA ILE A 225 -16.52 0.01 5.45
C ILE A 225 -15.18 -0.71 5.67
N GLU A 226 -14.62 -0.56 6.86
CA GLU A 226 -13.31 -1.13 7.17
C GLU A 226 -13.33 -2.64 7.41
N PRO A 227 -12.26 -3.38 7.03
CA PRO A 227 -11.08 -2.95 6.27
C PRO A 227 -11.20 -3.42 4.80
N LEU A 228 -12.06 -2.81 3.99
CA LEU A 228 -12.31 -3.27 2.61
C LEU A 228 -11.60 -2.42 1.56
N ASN A 229 -10.58 -2.96 0.89
CA ASN A 229 -10.06 -2.32 -0.33
C ASN A 229 -11.06 -2.51 -1.48
N MET A 230 -11.71 -1.45 -1.93
CA MET A 230 -12.69 -1.49 -3.02
C MET A 230 -12.16 -0.93 -4.34
N GLY A 231 -10.92 -0.43 -4.39
CA GLY A 231 -10.38 0.30 -5.55
C GLY A 231 -10.23 -0.50 -6.86
N ARG A 232 -10.54 -1.80 -6.88
CA ARG A 232 -10.53 -2.67 -8.08
C ARG A 232 -11.84 -3.41 -8.31
N THR A 233 -12.93 -2.91 -7.73
CA THR A 233 -14.24 -3.57 -7.80
C THR A 233 -15.13 -2.83 -8.78
N LEU A 234 -16.33 -3.37 -8.98
CA LEU A 234 -17.40 -2.68 -9.68
C LEU A 234 -18.69 -2.87 -8.86
N PRO A 235 -19.19 -1.81 -8.21
CA PRO A 235 -20.48 -1.87 -7.55
C PRO A 235 -21.61 -2.24 -8.51
N VAL A 236 -22.68 -2.80 -7.98
CA VAL A 236 -23.92 -3.11 -8.70
C VAL A 236 -25.09 -2.50 -7.93
N ILE A 237 -25.95 -1.76 -8.63
CA ILE A 237 -27.17 -1.17 -8.08
C ILE A 237 -28.35 -2.06 -8.47
N ALA A 238 -29.13 -2.54 -7.50
CA ALA A 238 -30.32 -3.36 -7.76
C ALA A 238 -31.32 -3.29 -6.59
N ASP A 239 -32.62 -3.39 -6.88
CA ASP A 239 -33.69 -3.63 -5.89
C ASP A 239 -33.94 -5.14 -5.81
N ALA A 240 -33.06 -5.85 -5.10
CA ALA A 240 -33.03 -7.31 -5.15
C ALA A 240 -34.16 -7.96 -4.35
N ASP A 241 -34.60 -7.32 -3.26
CA ASP A 241 -35.71 -7.81 -2.44
C ASP A 241 -37.10 -7.36 -2.94
N ARG A 242 -37.12 -6.50 -3.97
CA ARG A 242 -38.30 -5.90 -4.60
C ARG A 242 -39.17 -5.11 -3.63
N ASP A 243 -38.55 -4.47 -2.63
CA ASP A 243 -39.21 -3.51 -1.74
C ASP A 243 -39.35 -2.11 -2.37
N GLY A 244 -38.73 -1.94 -3.55
CA GLY A 244 -38.71 -0.74 -4.36
C GLY A 244 -37.47 0.11 -4.14
N ASN A 245 -36.72 -0.08 -3.05
CA ASN A 245 -35.52 0.68 -2.72
C ASN A 245 -34.33 0.01 -3.40
N ALA A 246 -33.39 0.80 -3.91
CA ALA A 246 -32.19 0.24 -4.47
C ALA A 246 -31.19 -0.10 -3.36
N GLU A 247 -30.55 -1.26 -3.46
CA GLU A 247 -29.34 -1.61 -2.75
C GLU A 247 -28.12 -1.41 -3.65
N VAL A 248 -26.97 -1.22 -3.01
CA VAL A 248 -25.67 -1.28 -3.68
C VAL A 248 -24.89 -2.48 -3.15
N TYR A 249 -24.45 -3.32 -4.08
CA TYR A 249 -23.59 -4.48 -3.84
C TYR A 249 -22.18 -4.18 -4.33
N THR A 250 -21.18 -4.36 -3.48
CA THR A 250 -19.77 -4.19 -3.88
C THR A 250 -18.89 -5.28 -3.29
N MET A 251 -17.75 -5.51 -3.94
CA MET A 251 -16.78 -6.53 -3.55
C MET A 251 -15.58 -5.94 -2.81
N CYS A 252 -14.74 -6.81 -2.26
CA CYS A 252 -13.46 -6.43 -1.66
C CYS A 252 -12.25 -7.05 -2.38
N ALA A 253 -11.37 -6.19 -2.89
CA ALA A 253 -10.12 -6.50 -3.57
C ALA A 253 -8.92 -6.68 -2.60
N ALA A 254 -9.17 -6.96 -1.31
CA ALA A 254 -8.17 -7.40 -0.33
C ALA A 254 -8.77 -8.50 0.56
N LYS A 255 -7.96 -9.42 1.10
CA LYS A 255 -8.49 -10.29 2.16
C LYS A 255 -8.50 -9.50 3.45
N SER A 256 -9.69 -9.20 3.94
CA SER A 256 -9.92 -8.73 5.29
C SER A 256 -10.81 -9.73 6.03
N LEU A 257 -10.96 -9.54 7.35
CA LEU A 257 -11.83 -10.33 8.22
C LEU A 257 -13.27 -10.51 7.73
N HIS A 258 -13.75 -9.60 6.87
CA HIS A 258 -15.13 -9.53 6.38
C HIS A 258 -15.20 -9.88 4.89
N SER A 259 -14.38 -10.82 4.40
CA SER A 259 -14.07 -10.92 2.98
C SER A 259 -15.34 -11.09 2.14
N GLY A 260 -15.67 -10.09 1.32
CA GLY A 260 -15.86 -10.31 -0.11
C GLY A 260 -17.06 -9.65 -0.77
N LEU A 261 -18.23 -9.61 -0.10
CA LEU A 261 -19.43 -8.94 -0.62
C LEU A 261 -20.07 -8.08 0.47
N VAL A 262 -20.44 -6.86 0.13
CA VAL A 262 -21.18 -5.95 1.01
C VAL A 262 -22.43 -5.47 0.31
N CYS A 263 -23.52 -5.45 1.05
CA CYS A 263 -24.74 -4.76 0.68
C CYS A 263 -24.88 -3.52 1.56
N VAL A 264 -25.08 -2.37 0.90
CA VAL A 264 -25.50 -1.13 1.55
C VAL A 264 -26.85 -0.70 0.99
N ASN A 265 -27.60 0.08 1.78
CA ASN A 265 -28.77 0.80 1.31
C ASN A 265 -28.32 1.91 0.35
N GLY A 266 -28.90 1.97 -0.85
CA GLY A 266 -28.51 2.93 -1.89
C GLY A 266 -28.76 4.39 -1.51
N ALA A 267 -29.87 4.69 -0.83
CA ALA A 267 -30.23 6.07 -0.50
C ALA A 267 -29.27 6.72 0.52
N ASP A 268 -28.49 5.90 1.23
CA ASP A 268 -27.96 6.34 2.51
C ASP A 268 -26.60 5.72 2.90
N GLY A 269 -26.14 4.72 2.15
CA GLY A 269 -24.86 4.04 2.33
C GLY A 269 -24.76 3.18 3.58
N ALA A 270 -25.84 3.03 4.37
CA ALA A 270 -25.82 2.22 5.57
C ALA A 270 -25.65 0.74 5.21
N VAL A 271 -24.68 0.08 5.87
CA VAL A 271 -24.45 -1.35 5.69
C VAL A 271 -25.69 -2.13 6.12
N ARG A 272 -26.26 -2.90 5.20
CA ARG A 272 -27.35 -3.84 5.47
C ARG A 272 -26.80 -5.17 5.98
N TRP A 273 -25.81 -5.73 5.27
CA TRP A 273 -25.18 -7.00 5.64
C TRP A 273 -23.82 -7.19 4.94
N HIS A 274 -23.03 -8.12 5.48
CA HIS A 274 -21.79 -8.62 4.88
C HIS A 274 -21.97 -10.08 4.46
N GLY A 275 -21.56 -10.41 3.24
CA GLY A 275 -21.53 -11.77 2.71
C GLY A 275 -20.12 -12.34 2.79
N GLU A 276 -19.97 -13.48 3.48
CA GLU A 276 -18.69 -14.17 3.60
C GLU A 276 -18.33 -14.91 2.30
N MET A 277 -17.26 -14.45 1.65
CA MET A 277 -16.57 -15.08 0.54
C MET A 277 -15.30 -15.79 1.05
N THR A 278 -14.82 -16.77 0.27
CA THR A 278 -13.62 -17.52 0.64
C THR A 278 -12.33 -16.75 0.36
N HIS A 279 -12.35 -15.86 -0.64
CA HIS A 279 -11.19 -15.11 -1.08
C HIS A 279 -11.52 -13.67 -1.50
N MET A 280 -10.46 -12.88 -1.77
CA MET A 280 -10.59 -11.55 -2.36
C MET A 280 -11.30 -11.61 -3.72
N ALA A 281 -12.03 -10.56 -4.02
CA ALA A 281 -12.98 -10.49 -5.11
C ALA A 281 -12.83 -9.16 -5.88
N TYR A 282 -13.06 -9.19 -7.20
CA TYR A 282 -12.86 -8.04 -8.09
C TYR A 282 -14.20 -7.52 -8.64
N CYS A 283 -14.47 -7.70 -9.94
CA CYS A 283 -15.69 -7.23 -10.59
C CYS A 283 -16.70 -8.35 -10.90
N ALA A 284 -16.55 -9.54 -10.29
CA ALA A 284 -17.37 -10.71 -10.55
C ALA A 284 -18.68 -10.70 -9.72
N LEU A 285 -19.58 -9.76 -10.03
CA LEU A 285 -20.93 -9.66 -9.46
C LEU A 285 -22.03 -9.70 -10.53
N ALA A 286 -23.10 -10.45 -10.26
CA ALA A 286 -24.36 -10.39 -10.98
C ALA A 286 -25.55 -10.47 -9.99
N VAL A 287 -26.66 -9.81 -10.31
CA VAL A 287 -27.90 -9.81 -9.52
C VAL A 287 -29.04 -10.22 -10.44
N VAL A 288 -29.72 -11.34 -10.14
CA VAL A 288 -30.72 -11.94 -11.03
C VAL A 288 -31.69 -12.85 -10.28
N ASP A 289 -32.96 -12.84 -10.67
CA ASP A 289 -33.98 -13.80 -10.24
C ASP A 289 -33.65 -15.20 -10.80
N LEU A 290 -32.88 -15.98 -10.02
CA LEU A 290 -32.24 -17.20 -10.50
C LEU A 290 -33.17 -18.41 -10.39
N ASP A 291 -34.07 -18.40 -9.41
CA ASP A 291 -35.03 -19.49 -9.17
C ASP A 291 -36.49 -19.15 -9.54
N GLY A 292 -36.75 -17.94 -10.03
CA GLY A 292 -38.06 -17.51 -10.50
C GLY A 292 -39.04 -17.17 -9.37
N ASP A 293 -38.56 -16.95 -8.15
CA ASP A 293 -39.41 -16.61 -7.00
C ASP A 293 -39.87 -15.14 -6.98
N GLY A 294 -39.32 -14.32 -7.87
CA GLY A 294 -39.64 -12.91 -7.95
C GLY A 294 -38.76 -12.02 -7.06
N LYS A 295 -37.65 -12.52 -6.54
CA LYS A 295 -36.56 -11.79 -5.91
C LYS A 295 -35.24 -12.15 -6.58
N ASP A 296 -34.26 -11.27 -6.49
CA ASP A 296 -33.03 -11.45 -7.24
C ASP A 296 -31.92 -11.99 -6.32
N GLU A 297 -31.30 -13.10 -6.71
CA GLU A 297 -30.09 -13.63 -6.09
C GLU A 297 -28.85 -12.85 -6.48
N ILE A 298 -27.86 -12.83 -5.59
CA ILE A 298 -26.56 -12.19 -5.80
C ILE A 298 -25.50 -13.27 -6.04
N LEU A 299 -24.96 -13.31 -7.24
CA LEU A 299 -23.83 -14.16 -7.63
C LEU A 299 -22.52 -13.39 -7.46
N ALA A 300 -21.58 -13.96 -6.72
CA ALA A 300 -20.29 -13.36 -6.41
C ALA A 300 -19.14 -14.36 -6.63
N GLY A 301 -18.14 -13.98 -7.44
CA GLY A 301 -16.99 -14.82 -7.77
C GLY A 301 -15.67 -14.33 -7.17
N ASP A 302 -14.87 -15.20 -6.57
CA ASP A 302 -13.59 -14.82 -5.95
C ASP A 302 -12.33 -15.39 -6.63
N LYS A 303 -11.18 -14.84 -6.22
CA LYS A 303 -9.85 -15.27 -6.68
C LYS A 303 -9.53 -16.72 -6.31
N GLY A 304 -10.25 -17.29 -5.35
CA GLY A 304 -10.14 -18.69 -4.96
C GLY A 304 -10.81 -19.65 -5.93
N THR A 305 -11.42 -19.17 -7.01
CA THR A 305 -12.29 -19.94 -7.94
C THR A 305 -13.60 -20.41 -7.34
N THR A 306 -14.08 -19.73 -6.28
CA THR A 306 -15.42 -19.95 -5.73
C THR A 306 -16.41 -18.98 -6.35
N LEU A 307 -17.51 -19.51 -6.88
CA LEU A 307 -18.73 -18.74 -7.16
C LEU A 307 -19.73 -18.99 -6.03
N ALA A 308 -20.20 -17.96 -5.37
CA ALA A 308 -21.19 -18.02 -4.30
C ALA A 308 -22.50 -17.34 -4.73
N CYS A 309 -23.61 -17.83 -4.18
CA CYS A 309 -24.94 -17.28 -4.38
C CYS A 309 -25.57 -16.89 -3.04
N PHE A 310 -26.03 -15.66 -2.93
CA PHE A 310 -26.66 -15.10 -1.74
C PHE A 310 -28.09 -14.68 -2.04
N SER A 311 -28.97 -14.86 -1.06
CA SER A 311 -30.30 -14.23 -1.05
C SER A 311 -30.18 -12.71 -0.85
N PRO A 312 -31.21 -11.92 -1.20
CA PRO A 312 -31.24 -10.46 -0.97
C PRO A 312 -30.94 -10.02 0.48
N ASP A 313 -31.26 -10.88 1.46
CA ASP A 313 -31.01 -10.64 2.89
C ASP A 313 -29.58 -11.00 3.35
N GLY A 314 -28.72 -11.43 2.44
CA GLY A 314 -27.34 -11.82 2.71
C GLY A 314 -27.17 -13.29 3.10
N THR A 315 -28.24 -14.08 3.13
CA THR A 315 -28.14 -15.51 3.43
C THR A 315 -27.41 -16.25 2.30
N LEU A 316 -26.29 -16.92 2.61
CA LEU A 316 -25.60 -17.79 1.66
C LEU A 316 -26.50 -18.98 1.29
N ARG A 317 -26.85 -19.12 0.00
CA ARG A 317 -27.64 -20.25 -0.52
C ARG A 317 -26.73 -21.42 -0.88
N TRP A 318 -25.70 -21.17 -1.68
CA TRP A 318 -24.73 -22.17 -2.10
C TRP A 318 -23.40 -21.53 -2.50
N ARG A 319 -22.36 -22.35 -2.58
CA ARG A 319 -21.07 -21.97 -3.16
C ARG A 319 -20.47 -23.16 -3.90
N THR A 320 -19.82 -22.86 -5.03
CA THR A 320 -19.25 -23.85 -5.91
C THR A 320 -17.82 -23.51 -6.25
N GLN A 321 -16.93 -24.42 -5.90
CA GLN A 321 -15.51 -24.34 -6.18
C GLN A 321 -15.23 -24.91 -7.57
N MET A 322 -14.69 -24.09 -8.48
CA MET A 322 -14.25 -24.49 -9.81
C MET A 322 -12.73 -24.68 -9.87
N GLY A 323 -12.22 -25.22 -10.97
CA GLY A 323 -10.78 -25.23 -11.25
C GLY A 323 -10.27 -23.90 -11.81
N GLY A 324 -8.97 -23.76 -12.02
CA GLY A 324 -8.35 -22.57 -12.60
C GLY A 324 -7.51 -21.75 -11.62
N ARG A 325 -7.33 -20.46 -11.90
CA ARG A 325 -6.47 -19.54 -11.11
C ARG A 325 -7.18 -18.25 -10.67
N GLY A 326 -8.50 -18.30 -10.56
CA GLY A 326 -9.38 -17.28 -9.98
C GLY A 326 -10.55 -16.87 -10.89
N ILE A 327 -11.63 -16.37 -10.29
CA ILE A 327 -12.74 -15.74 -11.00
C ILE A 327 -12.57 -14.23 -10.88
N TRP A 328 -12.31 -13.57 -12.01
CA TRP A 328 -12.12 -12.11 -12.04
C TRP A 328 -13.26 -11.41 -12.77
N THR A 329 -14.04 -12.16 -13.56
CA THR A 329 -15.06 -11.66 -14.47
C THR A 329 -16.44 -12.11 -14.08
N ARG A 330 -17.44 -11.32 -14.49
CA ARG A 330 -18.85 -11.57 -14.20
C ARG A 330 -19.34 -12.89 -14.81
N PRO A 331 -20.21 -13.64 -14.12
CA PRO A 331 -20.97 -14.72 -14.75
C PRO A 331 -21.96 -14.17 -15.77
N ALA A 332 -22.27 -14.95 -16.80
CA ALA A 332 -23.46 -14.74 -17.63
C ALA A 332 -24.55 -15.69 -17.18
N VAL A 333 -25.80 -15.23 -17.18
CA VAL A 333 -26.97 -16.02 -16.78
C VAL A 333 -28.00 -15.96 -17.89
N ALA A 334 -28.49 -17.12 -18.34
CA ALA A 334 -29.50 -17.27 -19.38
C ALA A 334 -30.07 -18.70 -19.41
N ASP A 335 -31.26 -18.87 -19.96
CA ASP A 335 -31.82 -20.19 -20.33
C ASP A 335 -31.12 -20.69 -21.61
N LEU A 336 -30.07 -21.48 -21.44
CA LEU A 336 -29.17 -21.87 -22.54
C LEU A 336 -29.77 -22.97 -23.41
N ASP A 337 -30.55 -23.86 -22.84
CA ASP A 337 -31.12 -25.03 -23.54
C ASP A 337 -32.62 -24.91 -23.85
N GLY A 338 -33.27 -23.84 -23.40
CA GLY A 338 -34.66 -23.53 -23.68
C GLY A 338 -35.64 -24.29 -22.80
N ASP A 339 -35.21 -24.81 -21.66
CA ASP A 339 -36.06 -25.57 -20.74
C ASP A 339 -36.86 -24.69 -19.76
N GLY A 340 -36.60 -23.37 -19.77
CA GLY A 340 -37.26 -22.38 -18.92
C GLY A 340 -36.57 -22.17 -17.57
N THR A 341 -35.45 -22.85 -17.31
CA THR A 341 -34.57 -22.66 -16.17
C THR A 341 -33.36 -21.81 -16.59
N LEU A 342 -32.77 -21.05 -15.67
CA LEU A 342 -31.57 -20.26 -15.96
C LEU A 342 -30.29 -21.04 -15.65
N GLU A 343 -29.34 -21.09 -16.58
CA GLU A 343 -28.00 -21.58 -16.35
C GLU A 343 -27.01 -20.44 -16.13
N ILE A 344 -25.94 -20.74 -15.39
CA ILE A 344 -24.86 -19.81 -15.08
C ILE A 344 -23.60 -20.22 -15.84
N VAL A 345 -23.09 -19.35 -16.70
CA VAL A 345 -21.80 -19.52 -17.38
C VAL A 345 -20.74 -18.72 -16.65
N GLN A 346 -19.70 -19.40 -16.17
CA GLN A 346 -18.57 -18.77 -15.51
C GLN A 346 -17.25 -19.13 -16.20
N THR A 347 -16.49 -18.11 -16.58
CA THR A 347 -15.10 -18.25 -17.03
C THR A 347 -14.14 -18.16 -15.86
N VAL A 348 -13.04 -18.90 -15.90
CA VAL A 348 -11.96 -18.83 -14.91
C VAL A 348 -10.67 -18.34 -15.55
N ARG A 349 -9.85 -17.64 -14.77
CA ARG A 349 -8.51 -17.22 -15.20
C ARG A 349 -7.62 -18.43 -15.40
N GLY A 350 -7.04 -18.56 -16.60
CA GLY A 350 -6.20 -19.70 -16.95
C GLY A 350 -7.06 -20.96 -17.09
N SER A 351 -6.50 -22.12 -16.75
CA SER A 351 -7.23 -23.39 -16.82
C SER A 351 -6.99 -24.24 -15.59
N SER A 352 -7.91 -25.16 -15.30
CA SER A 352 -7.68 -26.24 -14.36
C SER A 352 -6.53 -27.16 -14.81
N PRO A 353 -5.98 -28.04 -13.94
CA PRO A 353 -5.01 -29.05 -14.34
C PRO A 353 -5.47 -29.94 -15.51
N GLU A 354 -6.79 -30.17 -15.62
CA GLU A 354 -7.44 -30.93 -16.68
C GLU A 354 -7.68 -30.13 -17.97
N GLY A 355 -7.41 -28.81 -17.94
CA GLY A 355 -7.52 -27.89 -19.07
C GLY A 355 -8.86 -27.15 -19.18
N TYR A 356 -9.72 -27.20 -18.16
CA TYR A 356 -11.02 -26.49 -18.18
C TYR A 356 -10.84 -24.99 -17.97
N GLY A 357 -11.45 -24.17 -18.82
CA GLY A 357 -11.38 -22.70 -18.77
C GLY A 357 -12.72 -22.01 -18.51
N TRP A 358 -13.83 -22.72 -18.69
CA TRP A 358 -15.17 -22.22 -18.40
C TRP A 358 -16.12 -23.36 -18.01
N TYR A 359 -17.16 -23.00 -17.27
CA TYR A 359 -18.08 -23.91 -16.59
C TYR A 359 -19.52 -23.44 -16.80
N VAL A 360 -20.45 -24.39 -16.83
CA VAL A 360 -21.89 -24.14 -16.79
C VAL A 360 -22.46 -24.76 -15.53
N LEU A 361 -23.23 -23.98 -14.77
CA LEU A 361 -23.82 -24.38 -13.50
C LEU A 361 -25.35 -24.25 -13.55
N SER A 362 -26.03 -25.09 -12.77
CA SER A 362 -27.46 -24.97 -12.50
C SER A 362 -27.78 -23.79 -11.58
N PRO A 363 -29.06 -23.38 -11.43
CA PRO A 363 -29.49 -22.40 -10.42
C PRO A 363 -29.08 -22.74 -8.98
N LYS A 364 -28.83 -24.02 -8.71
CA LYS A 364 -28.46 -24.54 -7.38
C LYS A 364 -26.94 -24.64 -7.19
N GLY A 365 -26.16 -24.17 -8.16
CA GLY A 365 -24.70 -24.20 -8.12
C GLY A 365 -24.07 -25.54 -8.53
N GLU A 366 -24.84 -26.48 -9.08
CA GLU A 366 -24.30 -27.77 -9.52
C GLU A 366 -23.61 -27.60 -10.87
N ILE A 367 -22.39 -28.11 -11.03
CA ILE A 367 -21.68 -28.04 -12.32
C ILE A 367 -22.36 -29.00 -13.30
N LEU A 368 -23.01 -28.43 -14.33
CA LEU A 368 -23.64 -29.15 -15.42
C LEU A 368 -22.62 -29.52 -16.51
N GLY A 369 -21.63 -28.66 -16.74
CA GLY A 369 -20.60 -28.84 -17.75
C GLY A 369 -19.27 -28.16 -17.42
N SER A 370 -18.16 -28.76 -17.88
CA SER A 370 -16.80 -28.22 -17.75
C SER A 370 -16.06 -28.33 -19.07
N TYR A 371 -15.62 -27.19 -19.62
CA TYR A 371 -15.20 -27.12 -21.01
C TYR A 371 -13.78 -26.61 -21.14
N LYS A 372 -13.02 -27.27 -22.04
CA LYS A 372 -11.61 -26.97 -22.26
C LYS A 372 -11.46 -25.71 -23.10
N MET A 373 -10.47 -24.90 -22.73
CA MET A 373 -10.03 -23.75 -23.52
C MET A 373 -8.51 -23.70 -23.51
N GLU A 374 -7.89 -23.80 -24.68
CA GLU A 374 -6.44 -23.67 -24.82
C GLU A 374 -6.01 -22.29 -24.27
N GLY A 375 -4.99 -22.25 -23.40
CA GLY A 375 -4.55 -21.02 -22.74
C GLY A 375 -5.43 -20.52 -21.60
N GLY A 376 -6.61 -21.09 -21.43
CA GLY A 376 -7.59 -20.64 -20.45
C GLY A 376 -8.38 -19.40 -20.88
N CYS A 377 -9.33 -19.01 -20.03
CA CYS A 377 -10.18 -17.85 -20.24
C CYS A 377 -9.73 -16.66 -19.38
N PHE A 378 -10.29 -15.49 -19.68
CA PHE A 378 -10.09 -14.28 -18.88
C PHE A 378 -11.21 -13.25 -19.06
N GLY A 379 -11.82 -13.16 -20.24
CA GLY A 379 -12.95 -12.26 -20.52
C GLY A 379 -14.26 -12.78 -19.91
N SER A 380 -15.20 -11.87 -19.65
CA SER A 380 -16.54 -12.26 -19.22
C SER A 380 -17.26 -12.94 -20.40
N PRO A 381 -18.02 -14.03 -20.18
CA PRO A 381 -18.80 -14.67 -21.25
C PRO A 381 -19.93 -13.75 -21.71
N LEU A 382 -20.18 -13.69 -23.01
CA LEU A 382 -21.28 -12.92 -23.59
C LEU A 382 -22.35 -13.88 -24.12
N VAL A 383 -23.60 -13.72 -23.69
CA VAL A 383 -24.74 -14.48 -24.20
C VAL A 383 -25.66 -13.52 -24.95
N MET A 384 -26.02 -13.84 -26.19
CA MET A 384 -26.93 -13.05 -27.01
C MET A 384 -27.51 -13.84 -28.19
N ASP A 385 -28.63 -13.42 -28.75
CA ASP A 385 -29.13 -13.89 -30.05
C ASP A 385 -28.39 -13.16 -31.19
N LEU A 386 -27.21 -13.68 -31.56
CA LEU A 386 -26.47 -13.19 -32.71
C LEU A 386 -27.16 -13.74 -33.97
N GLU A 387 -27.35 -12.92 -35.01
CA GLU A 387 -28.12 -13.26 -36.23
C GLU A 387 -29.65 -13.13 -36.11
N ARG A 388 -30.20 -12.90 -34.91
CA ARG A 388 -31.65 -12.74 -34.67
C ARG A 388 -32.48 -13.92 -35.16
N ASP A 389 -31.94 -15.13 -35.05
CA ASP A 389 -32.65 -16.36 -35.42
C ASP A 389 -33.49 -16.91 -34.26
N GLY A 390 -33.43 -16.23 -33.10
CA GLY A 390 -34.12 -16.60 -31.89
C GLY A 390 -33.40 -17.69 -31.11
N VAL A 391 -32.15 -18.02 -31.42
CA VAL A 391 -31.31 -18.98 -30.70
C VAL A 391 -30.17 -18.24 -29.99
N LEU A 392 -29.91 -18.59 -28.73
CA LEU A 392 -28.83 -17.96 -27.97
C LEU A 392 -27.45 -18.49 -28.38
N ASP A 393 -26.53 -17.55 -28.53
CA ASP A 393 -25.10 -17.74 -28.75
C ASP A 393 -24.29 -17.33 -27.51
N LEU A 394 -23.33 -18.17 -27.15
CA LEU A 394 -22.36 -17.97 -26.07
C LEU A 394 -20.98 -17.68 -26.67
N ILE A 395 -20.46 -16.48 -26.40
CA ILE A 395 -19.12 -16.06 -26.80
C ILE A 395 -18.15 -16.21 -25.62
N VAL A 396 -17.05 -16.92 -25.85
CA VAL A 396 -15.96 -17.10 -24.87
C VAL A 396 -14.61 -16.80 -25.51
N THR A 397 -13.72 -16.11 -24.77
CA THR A 397 -12.40 -15.67 -25.27
C THR A 397 -11.24 -16.41 -24.58
N SER A 398 -10.18 -16.69 -25.35
CA SER A 398 -8.96 -17.37 -24.88
C SER A 398 -7.75 -16.43 -24.74
N ARG A 399 -6.92 -16.69 -23.73
CA ARG A 399 -5.70 -15.94 -23.40
C ARG A 399 -4.49 -16.23 -24.29
N SER A 400 -4.13 -17.50 -24.52
CA SER A 400 -2.83 -17.83 -25.14
C SER A 400 -2.85 -17.85 -26.67
N VAL A 401 -4.05 -17.81 -27.28
CA VAL A 401 -4.22 -17.94 -28.74
C VAL A 401 -5.08 -16.84 -29.35
N THR A 402 -5.47 -15.82 -28.57
CA THR A 402 -6.29 -14.67 -29.02
C THR A 402 -7.54 -15.08 -29.80
N LYS A 403 -8.10 -16.25 -29.45
CA LYS A 403 -9.28 -16.82 -30.09
C LYS A 403 -10.56 -16.35 -29.43
N VAL A 404 -11.57 -16.14 -30.26
CA VAL A 404 -12.96 -15.90 -29.88
C VAL A 404 -13.77 -17.07 -30.41
N HIS A 405 -14.53 -17.73 -29.54
CA HIS A 405 -15.38 -18.86 -29.90
C HIS A 405 -16.84 -18.51 -29.67
N ALA A 406 -17.70 -18.84 -30.63
CA ALA A 406 -19.15 -18.78 -30.49
C ALA A 406 -19.71 -20.20 -30.41
N TYR A 407 -20.45 -20.48 -29.33
CA TYR A 407 -21.14 -21.73 -29.08
C TYR A 407 -22.64 -21.51 -29.06
N THR A 408 -23.42 -22.57 -29.31
CA THR A 408 -24.86 -22.59 -29.02
C THR A 408 -25.24 -23.88 -28.31
N PHE A 409 -26.22 -23.77 -27.41
CA PHE A 409 -26.89 -24.89 -26.76
C PHE A 409 -28.28 -25.18 -27.36
N GLY A 410 -28.73 -24.34 -28.30
CA GLY A 410 -30.01 -24.49 -28.99
C GLY A 410 -31.23 -23.90 -28.27
N GLY A 411 -31.04 -23.29 -27.10
CA GLY A 411 -32.09 -22.57 -26.37
C GLY A 411 -32.59 -21.34 -27.13
N LYS A 412 -33.87 -21.04 -26.94
CA LYS A 412 -34.54 -19.96 -27.67
C LYS A 412 -34.60 -18.68 -26.85
N ALA A 413 -34.38 -17.53 -27.48
CA ALA A 413 -34.64 -16.22 -26.90
C ALA A 413 -36.16 -16.05 -26.65
N GLY A 414 -36.62 -16.33 -25.44
CA GLY A 414 -38.01 -16.12 -25.03
C GLY A 414 -38.26 -14.72 -24.47
N GLU A 415 -39.49 -14.21 -24.63
CA GLU A 415 -39.96 -13.03 -23.87
C GLU A 415 -40.02 -13.40 -22.37
N GLY A 416 -38.94 -13.10 -21.65
CA GLY A 416 -38.76 -13.45 -20.24
C GLY A 416 -37.41 -14.07 -19.89
N ALA A 417 -36.57 -14.41 -20.88
CA ALA A 417 -35.20 -14.85 -20.62
C ALA A 417 -34.37 -13.67 -20.12
N ALA A 418 -34.01 -13.65 -18.83
CA ALA A 418 -33.03 -12.72 -18.33
C ALA A 418 -31.69 -13.03 -19.03
N VAL A 419 -31.34 -12.25 -20.04
CA VAL A 419 -29.99 -12.24 -20.62
C VAL A 419 -29.21 -11.19 -19.85
N LEU A 420 -28.43 -11.62 -18.85
CA LEU A 420 -27.38 -10.76 -18.29
C LEU A 420 -26.13 -10.93 -19.14
N SER A 421 -26.02 -10.09 -20.18
CA SER A 421 -24.77 -9.94 -20.92
C SER A 421 -23.74 -9.21 -20.07
N SER A 422 -22.52 -9.71 -20.07
CA SER A 422 -21.44 -9.15 -19.29
C SER A 422 -20.94 -7.84 -19.90
N TRP A 423 -21.41 -6.71 -19.36
CA TRP A 423 -21.00 -5.34 -19.71
C TRP A 423 -21.76 -4.67 -20.86
N PRO A 424 -21.95 -3.34 -20.78
CA PRO A 424 -21.96 -2.48 -19.59
C PRO A 424 -23.34 -2.41 -18.95
N ASN A 425 -23.46 -1.87 -17.74
CA ASN A 425 -24.77 -1.49 -17.19
C ASN A 425 -25.59 -0.78 -18.29
N PRO A 426 -26.72 -1.32 -18.78
CA PRO A 426 -27.85 -0.43 -18.97
C PRO A 426 -28.21 0.13 -17.58
N PRO A 427 -28.69 1.38 -17.46
CA PRO A 427 -29.44 1.76 -16.28
C PRO A 427 -30.51 0.69 -16.07
N TYR A 428 -30.50 -0.02 -14.95
CA TYR A 428 -31.63 -0.88 -14.63
C TYR A 428 -32.87 0.02 -14.64
N PRO A 429 -33.86 -0.20 -15.53
CA PRO A 429 -35.09 0.56 -15.46
C PRO A 429 -35.82 0.09 -14.20
N ILE A 430 -35.54 0.73 -13.07
CA ILE A 430 -36.33 0.58 -11.86
C ILE A 430 -37.76 0.98 -12.28
N ARG A 431 -38.73 0.07 -12.12
CA ARG A 431 -40.14 0.40 -12.36
C ARG A 431 -40.58 1.39 -11.29
N ILE A 432 -40.54 2.67 -11.64
CA ILE A 432 -40.88 3.78 -10.74
C ILE A 432 -42.37 3.74 -10.38
N GLY A 433 -42.66 3.44 -9.12
CA GLY A 433 -43.90 3.88 -8.47
C GLY A 433 -43.75 5.35 -8.09
N THR A 434 -44.47 6.25 -8.77
CA THR A 434 -44.36 7.70 -8.55
C THR A 434 -44.74 8.10 -7.13
N ALA A 435 -43.78 8.61 -6.36
CA ALA A 435 -44.04 9.42 -5.16
C ALA A 435 -43.10 10.63 -5.17
N ALA A 436 -43.67 11.83 -5.14
CA ALA A 436 -42.94 13.09 -5.28
C ALA A 436 -42.09 13.44 -4.04
N PRO A 437 -40.92 14.10 -4.19
CA PRO A 437 -40.06 14.46 -3.06
C PRO A 437 -40.66 15.54 -2.16
N ARG A 438 -40.41 15.41 -0.85
CA ARG A 438 -40.68 16.45 0.15
C ARG A 438 -39.51 17.44 0.18
N GLY A 439 -39.84 18.71 -0.03
CA GLY A 439 -38.88 19.81 -0.15
C GLY A 439 -37.91 19.96 1.03
N SER A 440 -36.66 20.24 0.69
CA SER A 440 -35.62 20.62 1.63
C SER A 440 -35.83 22.06 2.13
N LYS A 441 -35.76 22.22 3.46
CA LYS A 441 -35.78 23.55 4.11
C LYS A 441 -34.45 24.24 3.87
N LYS A 442 -34.49 25.55 3.53
CA LYS A 442 -33.32 26.44 3.46
C LYS A 442 -32.52 26.38 4.76
N SER A 443 -31.23 26.01 4.68
CA SER A 443 -30.31 26.15 5.80
C SER A 443 -29.97 27.63 6.03
N GLU A 444 -29.78 28.01 7.30
CA GLU A 444 -29.32 29.35 7.66
C GLU A 444 -27.84 29.52 7.26
N SER A 445 -27.47 30.71 6.79
CA SER A 445 -26.15 30.99 6.25
C SER A 445 -25.10 31.11 7.35
N MET A 446 -24.41 30.02 7.67
CA MET A 446 -23.19 30.06 8.48
C MET A 446 -22.01 30.55 7.61
N PRO A 447 -21.28 31.61 7.98
CA PRO A 447 -20.09 32.02 7.26
C PRO A 447 -18.96 31.01 7.53
N LEU A 448 -18.63 30.18 6.53
CA LEU A 448 -17.55 29.19 6.59
C LEU A 448 -16.17 29.83 6.40
N LEU A 449 -16.12 30.99 5.74
CA LEU A 449 -14.90 31.75 5.49
C LEU A 449 -14.81 33.01 6.35
N GLY A 450 -13.79 33.06 7.21
CA GLY A 450 -13.49 34.20 8.09
C GLY A 450 -12.80 35.39 7.42
N GLY A 451 -12.55 35.36 6.10
CA GLY A 451 -11.73 36.39 5.43
C GLY A 451 -11.89 36.51 3.92
N LYS A 452 -11.15 37.45 3.32
CA LYS A 452 -11.12 37.65 1.85
C LYS A 452 -10.10 36.70 1.21
N PHE A 453 -10.58 35.68 0.51
CA PHE A 453 -9.76 34.81 -0.32
C PHE A 453 -9.23 35.54 -1.56
N ARG A 454 -7.91 35.64 -1.71
CA ARG A 454 -7.24 36.39 -2.77
C ARG A 454 -6.00 35.65 -3.27
N PRO A 455 -6.20 34.58 -4.07
CA PRO A 455 -5.08 33.88 -4.68
C PRO A 455 -4.28 34.84 -5.56
N ASN A 456 -2.96 34.71 -5.51
CA ASN A 456 -2.06 35.69 -6.12
C ASN A 456 -0.98 35.04 -7.00
N HIS A 457 -0.97 33.72 -7.14
CA HIS A 457 -0.06 32.99 -8.02
C HIS A 457 -0.76 31.77 -8.65
N PHE A 458 -0.06 31.03 -9.50
CA PHE A 458 -0.50 29.76 -10.07
C PHE A 458 -0.34 28.64 -9.04
N GLY A 459 -1.38 27.84 -8.80
CA GLY A 459 -1.27 26.63 -7.98
C GLY A 459 -2.52 26.28 -7.18
N LEU A 460 -2.37 25.37 -6.23
CA LEU A 460 -3.35 25.00 -5.23
C LEU A 460 -3.19 25.92 -4.02
N PHE A 461 -4.29 26.55 -3.60
CA PHE A 461 -4.28 27.50 -2.50
C PHE A 461 -4.94 26.88 -1.27
N PRO A 462 -4.23 26.78 -0.13
CA PRO A 462 -4.86 26.42 1.12
C PRO A 462 -5.85 27.51 1.52
N LEU A 463 -7.02 27.07 1.93
CA LEU A 463 -8.13 27.88 2.36
C LEU A 463 -8.45 27.48 3.80
N PRO A 464 -8.05 28.28 4.80
CA PRO A 464 -8.35 27.98 6.18
C PRO A 464 -9.86 28.13 6.41
N ILE A 465 -10.45 27.12 7.04
CA ILE A 465 -11.89 27.08 7.31
C ILE A 465 -12.10 27.01 8.81
N ALA A 466 -12.99 27.87 9.29
CA ALA A 466 -13.36 27.91 10.69
C ALA A 466 -14.43 26.85 10.95
N LEU A 467 -14.11 25.91 11.84
CA LEU A 467 -15.04 24.86 12.24
C LEU A 467 -15.89 25.30 13.42
N PRO A 468 -17.18 24.91 13.48
CA PRO A 468 -17.97 25.03 14.69
C PRO A 468 -17.44 24.09 15.79
N GLU A 469 -17.61 24.46 17.07
CA GLU A 469 -16.97 23.84 18.23
C GLU A 469 -17.46 22.41 18.60
N GLU A 470 -18.42 21.83 17.87
CA GLU A 470 -19.03 20.56 18.28
C GLU A 470 -18.36 19.31 17.71
N PRO A 471 -18.16 18.25 18.54
CA PRO A 471 -17.49 17.03 18.13
C PRO A 471 -18.43 16.10 17.38
N ALA A 472 -18.43 16.19 16.06
CA ALA A 472 -19.05 15.21 15.18
C ALA A 472 -18.28 15.14 13.87
N GLU A 473 -18.26 13.96 13.23
CA GLU A 473 -17.67 13.85 11.90
C GLU A 473 -18.43 14.73 10.91
N ARG A 474 -17.68 15.53 10.16
CA ARG A 474 -18.21 16.43 9.14
C ARG A 474 -17.48 16.20 7.83
N ILE A 475 -18.15 16.56 6.74
CA ILE A 475 -17.51 16.69 5.43
C ILE A 475 -17.61 18.13 4.99
N LEU A 476 -16.48 18.69 4.63
CA LEU A 476 -16.44 19.91 3.85
C LEU A 476 -16.25 19.54 2.38
N GLU A 477 -17.24 19.88 1.56
CA GLU A 477 -17.13 19.85 0.12
C GLU A 477 -16.75 21.23 -0.42
N THR A 478 -15.82 21.22 -1.37
CA THR A 478 -15.43 22.41 -2.14
C THR A 478 -15.67 22.15 -3.62
N ALA A 479 -16.31 23.10 -4.30
CA ALA A 479 -16.51 23.08 -5.74
C ALA A 479 -15.93 24.35 -6.35
N THR A 480 -14.81 24.22 -7.08
CA THR A 480 -14.14 25.32 -7.75
C THR A 480 -14.44 25.31 -9.23
N ARG A 481 -15.26 26.26 -9.69
CA ARG A 481 -15.53 26.47 -11.11
C ARG A 481 -14.53 27.43 -11.72
N SER A 482 -13.86 26.98 -12.77
CA SER A 482 -12.85 27.74 -13.48
C SER A 482 -13.44 28.74 -14.49
N PRO A 483 -12.65 29.72 -14.96
CA PRO A 483 -13.02 30.59 -16.07
C PRO A 483 -13.27 29.84 -17.39
N GLU A 484 -12.74 28.62 -17.51
CA GLU A 484 -12.80 27.79 -18.72
C GLU A 484 -14.05 26.90 -18.75
N GLY A 485 -14.80 26.82 -17.65
CA GLY A 485 -16.09 26.14 -17.58
C GLY A 485 -16.10 24.86 -16.73
N TRP A 486 -14.95 24.20 -16.55
CA TRP A 486 -14.83 22.99 -15.74
C TRP A 486 -14.97 23.26 -14.23
N THR A 487 -15.42 22.24 -13.50
CA THR A 487 -15.55 22.27 -12.03
C THR A 487 -14.66 21.21 -11.39
N GLN A 488 -13.90 21.57 -10.36
CA GLN A 488 -13.17 20.61 -9.53
C GLN A 488 -13.84 20.52 -8.16
N LEU A 489 -14.21 19.30 -7.79
CA LEU A 489 -14.81 18.98 -6.51
C LEU A 489 -13.80 18.25 -5.63
N ARG A 490 -13.82 18.56 -4.33
CA ARG A 490 -13.06 17.84 -3.31
C ARG A 490 -13.87 17.76 -2.03
N ALA A 491 -13.86 16.60 -1.41
CA ALA A 491 -14.45 16.36 -0.10
C ALA A 491 -13.32 16.19 0.93
N TYR A 492 -13.47 16.85 2.07
CA TYR A 492 -12.54 16.80 3.19
C TYR A 492 -13.29 16.29 4.42
N ARG A 493 -12.93 15.10 4.91
CA ARG A 493 -13.44 14.58 6.19
C ARG A 493 -12.77 15.32 7.33
N MET A 494 -13.56 15.69 8.35
CA MET A 494 -13.14 16.56 9.44
C MET A 494 -13.47 15.89 10.77
N THR A 495 -12.51 15.88 11.70
CA THR A 495 -12.68 15.37 13.06
C THR A 495 -12.56 16.50 14.08
N ALA A 496 -13.17 16.30 15.25
CA ALA A 496 -13.31 17.32 16.30
C ALA A 496 -11.98 17.80 16.92
N GLU A 497 -10.89 17.06 16.72
CA GLU A 497 -9.57 17.36 17.31
C GLU A 497 -8.78 18.38 16.47
N GLU A 498 -9.15 18.58 15.21
CA GLU A 498 -8.48 19.51 14.30
C GLU A 498 -9.19 20.87 14.32
N GLY A 499 -8.77 21.77 15.22
CA GLY A 499 -9.32 23.13 15.33
C GLY A 499 -9.23 24.01 14.07
N PHE A 500 -8.62 23.52 12.98
CA PHE A 500 -8.58 24.15 11.66
C PHE A 500 -8.42 23.07 10.58
N SER A 501 -9.25 23.10 9.55
CA SER A 501 -9.06 22.32 8.33
C SER A 501 -8.63 23.23 7.17
N GLU A 502 -7.71 22.79 6.33
CA GLU A 502 -7.37 23.47 5.09
C GLU A 502 -8.05 22.78 3.90
N ALA A 503 -8.75 23.55 3.07
CA ALA A 503 -9.22 23.09 1.77
C ALA A 503 -8.34 23.66 0.65
N GLU A 504 -8.17 22.94 -0.45
CA GLU A 504 -7.34 23.38 -1.57
C GLU A 504 -8.19 23.93 -2.71
N VAL A 505 -7.89 25.16 -3.13
CA VAL A 505 -8.57 25.80 -4.26
C VAL A 505 -7.61 25.90 -5.45
N PRO A 506 -7.90 25.21 -6.58
CA PRO A 506 -7.06 25.27 -7.77
C PRO A 506 -7.18 26.61 -8.50
N VAL A 507 -6.04 27.22 -8.82
CA VAL A 507 -5.94 28.48 -9.56
C VAL A 507 -4.91 28.35 -10.67
N PHE A 508 -5.38 28.01 -11.86
CA PHE A 508 -4.52 27.69 -13.01
C PHE A 508 -4.66 28.65 -14.21
N SER A 509 -5.64 29.54 -14.19
CA SER A 509 -5.85 30.52 -15.25
C SER A 509 -6.24 31.89 -14.69
N THR A 510 -6.09 32.92 -15.52
CA THR A 510 -6.57 34.27 -15.19
C THR A 510 -8.05 34.38 -15.54
N GLY A 511 -8.85 34.93 -14.64
CA GLY A 511 -10.28 35.10 -14.88
C GLY A 511 -11.09 35.13 -13.59
N GLN A 512 -12.40 35.04 -13.76
CA GLN A 512 -13.34 34.99 -12.65
C GLN A 512 -13.58 33.54 -12.27
N TYR A 513 -13.35 33.21 -11.00
CA TYR A 513 -13.63 31.91 -10.41
C TYR A 513 -14.86 31.99 -9.52
N SER A 514 -15.53 30.86 -9.35
CA SER A 514 -16.57 30.67 -8.36
C SER A 514 -16.21 29.47 -7.49
N LEU A 515 -16.07 29.69 -6.19
CA LEU A 515 -15.90 28.66 -5.19
C LEU A 515 -17.19 28.49 -4.41
N THR A 516 -17.71 27.28 -4.34
CA THR A 516 -18.80 26.89 -3.45
C THR A 516 -18.22 26.02 -2.34
N LEU A 517 -18.60 26.29 -1.10
CA LEU A 517 -18.30 25.49 0.08
C LEU A 517 -19.61 24.94 0.63
N ARG A 518 -19.65 23.65 0.95
CA ARG A 518 -20.76 23.00 1.64
C ARG A 518 -20.22 22.23 2.83
N LEU A 519 -20.75 22.51 4.02
CA LEU A 519 -20.47 21.74 5.22
C LEU A 519 -21.61 20.77 5.44
N LEU A 520 -21.29 19.48 5.48
CA LEU A 520 -22.23 18.39 5.65
C LEU A 520 -22.01 17.72 7.02
N ASP A 521 -23.12 17.49 7.71
CA ASP A 521 -23.19 16.55 8.83
C ASP A 521 -23.33 15.14 8.27
N ILE A 522 -22.37 14.25 8.54
CA ILE A 522 -22.46 12.85 8.08
C ILE A 522 -23.55 12.11 8.86
N SER A 523 -23.63 12.35 10.17
CA SER A 523 -24.57 11.66 11.07
C SER A 523 -26.03 12.05 10.84
N GLU A 524 -26.29 13.33 10.54
CA GLU A 524 -27.63 13.85 10.24
C GLU A 524 -27.92 13.98 8.74
N ARG A 525 -26.95 13.66 7.87
CA ARG A 525 -27.02 13.78 6.40
C ARG A 525 -27.59 15.11 5.93
N LYS A 526 -27.08 16.19 6.50
CA LYS A 526 -27.65 17.53 6.32
C LYS A 526 -26.57 18.54 5.99
N VAL A 527 -26.86 19.40 5.01
CA VAL A 527 -26.07 20.61 4.78
C VAL A 527 -26.27 21.57 5.95
N LEU A 528 -25.24 21.71 6.77
CA LEU A 528 -25.20 22.61 7.92
C LEU A 528 -24.99 24.06 7.48
N GLY A 529 -24.23 24.27 6.41
CA GLY A 529 -23.95 25.58 5.86
C GLY A 529 -23.45 25.50 4.42
N ALA A 530 -23.79 26.50 3.61
CA ALA A 530 -23.25 26.65 2.27
C ALA A 530 -22.85 28.10 2.03
N GLN A 531 -21.69 28.29 1.38
CA GLN A 531 -21.19 29.61 1.05
C GLN A 531 -20.63 29.62 -0.37
N ARG A 532 -21.04 30.60 -1.17
CA ARG A 532 -20.47 30.85 -2.49
C ARG A 532 -19.61 32.10 -2.47
N VAL A 533 -18.39 31.99 -2.96
CA VAL A 533 -17.44 33.09 -3.09
C VAL A 533 -17.03 33.23 -4.55
N VAL A 534 -17.12 34.44 -5.07
CA VAL A 534 -16.62 34.79 -6.39
C VAL A 534 -15.37 35.63 -6.22
N PHE A 535 -14.30 35.25 -6.91
CA PHE A 535 -13.04 35.98 -6.86
C PHE A 535 -12.42 36.13 -8.25
N GLN A 536 -11.64 37.19 -8.42
CA GLN A 536 -10.95 37.50 -9.67
C GLN A 536 -9.46 37.18 -9.52
N VAL A 537 -8.90 36.50 -10.50
CA VAL A 537 -7.47 36.21 -10.62
C VAL A 537 -6.90 37.03 -11.78
N PRO A 538 -6.34 38.22 -11.53
CA PRO A 538 -5.87 39.09 -12.60
C PRO A 538 -4.50 38.67 -13.15
N ASN A 539 -3.66 38.02 -12.33
CA ASN A 539 -2.29 37.66 -12.70
C ASN A 539 -1.77 36.50 -11.87
N LEU A 540 -1.41 35.41 -12.55
CA LEU A 540 -0.87 34.18 -11.97
C LEU A 540 0.59 34.28 -11.48
N LEU A 541 1.25 35.41 -11.70
CA LEU A 541 2.65 35.63 -11.28
C LEU A 541 2.78 36.64 -10.14
N ALA A 542 1.70 37.27 -9.68
CA ALA A 542 1.80 38.44 -8.80
C ALA A 542 2.47 38.12 -7.45
N GLY A 543 2.05 37.05 -6.78
CA GLY A 543 2.56 36.54 -5.51
C GLY A 543 3.99 36.05 -5.64
N LEU A 544 4.23 35.19 -6.63
CA LEU A 544 5.56 34.66 -6.95
C LEU A 544 6.57 35.78 -7.21
N LYS A 545 6.22 36.75 -8.08
CA LYS A 545 7.04 37.91 -8.40
C LYS A 545 7.28 38.80 -7.18
N LYS A 546 6.26 39.03 -6.35
CA LYS A 546 6.38 39.84 -5.12
C LYS A 546 7.34 39.18 -4.14
N ALA A 547 7.17 37.89 -3.87
CA ALA A 547 8.03 37.13 -2.96
C ALA A 547 9.48 37.13 -3.47
N HIS A 548 9.69 36.76 -4.74
CA HIS A 548 11.00 36.79 -5.38
C HIS A 548 11.65 38.18 -5.33
N SER A 549 10.95 39.25 -5.74
CA SER A 549 11.53 40.60 -5.80
C SER A 549 11.90 41.15 -4.41
N ALA A 550 11.08 40.86 -3.39
CA ALA A 550 11.37 41.24 -2.02
C ALA A 550 12.65 40.55 -1.51
N THR A 551 12.75 39.24 -1.72
CA THR A 551 13.95 38.46 -1.36
C THR A 551 15.17 38.91 -2.12
N ALA A 552 15.08 39.07 -3.45
CA ALA A 552 16.22 39.49 -4.27
C ALA A 552 16.78 40.86 -3.84
N LYS A 553 15.89 41.79 -3.44
CA LYS A 553 16.29 43.09 -2.88
C LYS A 553 17.02 42.93 -1.54
N GLU A 554 16.45 42.18 -0.61
CA GLU A 554 17.04 41.90 0.70
C GLU A 554 18.42 41.24 0.56
N LEU A 555 18.52 40.19 -0.25
CA LEU A 555 19.78 39.49 -0.51
C LEU A 555 20.84 40.43 -1.10
N LYS A 556 20.46 41.32 -2.02
CA LYS A 556 21.39 42.29 -2.61
C LYS A 556 21.91 43.31 -1.59
N GLU A 557 21.07 43.73 -0.65
CA GLU A 557 21.48 44.63 0.44
C GLU A 557 22.44 43.94 1.41
N VAL A 558 22.12 42.70 1.82
CA VAL A 558 22.98 41.88 2.69
C VAL A 558 24.31 41.58 1.99
N GLU A 559 24.27 41.13 0.72
CA GLU A 559 25.45 40.92 -0.12
C GLU A 559 26.34 42.17 -0.16
N GLY A 560 25.73 43.35 -0.37
CA GLY A 560 26.44 44.62 -0.44
C GLY A 560 27.23 44.97 0.83
N LYS A 561 26.65 44.71 2.01
CA LYS A 561 27.32 44.92 3.31
C LYS A 561 28.45 43.92 3.52
N LEU A 562 28.21 42.65 3.23
CA LEU A 562 29.16 41.56 3.46
C LEU A 562 30.39 41.61 2.55
N ARG A 563 30.33 42.26 1.38
CA ARG A 563 31.44 42.29 0.41
C ARG A 563 32.78 42.78 1.00
N ALA A 564 32.74 43.65 2.00
CA ALA A 564 33.95 44.18 2.65
C ALA A 564 34.43 43.30 3.83
N GLU A 565 33.51 42.60 4.49
CA GLU A 565 33.75 41.93 5.78
C GLU A 565 33.87 40.40 5.64
N ALA A 566 33.16 39.80 4.67
CA ALA A 566 33.07 38.37 4.42
C ALA A 566 32.86 38.06 2.93
N ARG A 567 33.92 38.26 2.12
CA ARG A 567 33.86 38.20 0.64
C ARG A 567 33.32 36.89 0.07
N ASP A 568 33.75 35.75 0.60
CA ASP A 568 33.34 34.42 0.07
C ASP A 568 31.89 34.08 0.44
N ALA A 569 31.41 34.47 1.63
CA ALA A 569 30.01 34.33 2.02
C ALA A 569 29.09 35.27 1.21
N ALA A 570 29.55 36.49 0.91
CA ALA A 570 28.84 37.39 0.00
C ALA A 570 28.74 36.80 -1.42
N ALA A 571 29.78 36.11 -1.90
CA ALA A 571 29.74 35.39 -3.16
C ALA A 571 28.74 34.21 -3.14
N ASN A 572 28.60 33.54 -1.99
CA ASN A 572 27.62 32.45 -1.83
C ASN A 572 26.19 32.96 -1.98
N LEU A 573 25.85 34.02 -1.22
CA LEU A 573 24.54 34.67 -1.31
C LEU A 573 24.23 35.17 -2.73
N ARG A 574 25.25 35.63 -3.46
CA ARG A 574 25.10 36.00 -4.87
C ARG A 574 24.70 34.80 -5.74
N LEU A 575 25.30 33.63 -5.55
CA LEU A 575 24.96 32.41 -6.30
C LEU A 575 23.51 31.99 -6.02
N HIS A 576 23.10 31.93 -4.76
CA HIS A 576 21.71 31.62 -4.39
C HIS A 576 20.72 32.64 -4.97
N ARG A 577 21.04 33.94 -4.93
CA ARG A 577 20.22 34.98 -5.54
C ARG A 577 20.07 34.79 -7.06
N VAL A 578 21.16 34.49 -7.77
CA VAL A 578 21.13 34.23 -9.22
C VAL A 578 20.33 32.96 -9.54
N GLY A 579 20.49 31.88 -8.77
CA GLY A 579 19.70 30.66 -8.93
C GLY A 579 18.21 30.90 -8.73
N LEU A 580 17.82 31.70 -7.72
CA LEU A 580 16.43 32.11 -7.53
C LEU A 580 15.88 32.93 -8.73
N GLU A 581 16.72 33.75 -9.36
CA GLU A 581 16.34 34.53 -10.55
C GLU A 581 16.11 33.62 -11.78
N GLU A 582 16.96 32.60 -11.98
CA GLU A 582 16.84 31.62 -13.06
C GLU A 582 15.60 30.71 -12.88
N ASP A 583 15.40 30.17 -11.68
CA ASP A 583 14.23 29.35 -11.35
C ASP A 583 12.93 30.14 -11.50
N PHE A 584 12.90 31.39 -11.02
CA PHE A 584 11.76 32.27 -11.22
C PHE A 584 11.47 32.48 -12.70
N ALA A 585 12.50 32.69 -13.53
CA ALA A 585 12.33 32.89 -14.96
C ALA A 585 11.73 31.63 -15.64
N ALA A 586 12.23 30.45 -15.30
CA ALA A 586 11.73 29.16 -15.80
C ALA A 586 10.27 28.90 -15.40
N LEU A 587 9.94 29.10 -14.11
CA LEU A 587 8.56 28.98 -13.61
C LEU A 587 7.65 30.01 -14.29
N ALA A 588 8.10 31.27 -14.43
CA ALA A 588 7.32 32.32 -15.05
C ALA A 588 7.04 32.06 -16.54
N GLU A 589 7.94 31.39 -17.26
CA GLU A 589 7.71 30.94 -18.63
C GLU A 589 6.64 29.83 -18.69
N ARG A 590 6.78 28.79 -17.87
CA ARG A 590 5.81 27.69 -17.79
C ARG A 590 4.42 28.16 -17.39
N ILE A 591 4.30 29.05 -16.40
CA ILE A 591 3.03 29.65 -15.98
C ILE A 591 2.41 30.50 -17.09
N ARG A 592 3.21 31.23 -17.89
CA ARG A 592 2.69 31.99 -19.04
C ARG A 592 2.13 31.06 -20.13
N GLY A 593 2.70 29.87 -20.28
CA GLY A 593 2.24 28.82 -21.19
C GLY A 593 1.13 27.92 -20.63
N SER A 594 0.70 28.10 -19.37
CA SER A 594 -0.15 27.14 -18.65
C SER A 594 -1.52 26.89 -19.29
N LYS A 595 -2.00 27.81 -20.13
CA LYS A 595 -3.28 27.65 -20.85
C LYS A 595 -3.31 26.42 -21.76
N ASN A 596 -2.16 26.01 -22.29
CA ASN A 596 -2.04 24.86 -23.20
C ASN A 596 -1.72 23.56 -22.46
N LEU A 597 -1.55 23.62 -21.13
CA LEU A 597 -1.25 22.45 -20.32
C LEU A 597 -2.54 21.70 -19.96
N THR A 598 -2.43 20.38 -19.89
CA THR A 598 -3.47 19.52 -19.31
C THR A 598 -3.68 19.86 -17.84
N LEU A 599 -4.78 19.42 -17.25
CA LEU A 599 -5.05 19.69 -15.83
C LEU A 599 -4.07 18.95 -14.91
N ALA A 600 -3.62 17.76 -15.29
CA ALA A 600 -2.57 17.04 -14.58
C ALA A 600 -1.19 17.73 -14.69
N ASP A 601 -0.82 18.24 -15.86
CA ASP A 601 0.40 19.04 -16.02
C ASP A 601 0.34 20.34 -15.21
N LYS A 602 -0.86 20.92 -15.07
CA LYS A 602 -1.09 22.07 -14.19
C LYS A 602 -0.88 21.68 -12.71
N ASP A 603 -1.34 20.51 -12.29
CA ASP A 603 -1.08 19.98 -10.93
C ASP A 603 0.42 19.72 -10.70
N ILE A 604 1.16 19.21 -11.70
CA ILE A 604 2.63 19.09 -11.64
C ILE A 604 3.29 20.47 -11.50
N LEU A 605 2.91 21.42 -12.35
CA LEU A 605 3.44 22.78 -12.28
C LEU A 605 3.11 23.46 -10.94
N SER A 606 1.94 23.18 -10.33
CA SER A 606 1.58 23.68 -9.00
C SER A 606 2.61 23.28 -7.96
N ARG A 607 2.96 21.98 -7.93
CA ARG A 607 3.97 21.44 -7.01
C ARG A 607 5.34 22.07 -7.21
N ASP A 608 5.72 22.36 -8.46
CA ASP A 608 6.98 23.07 -8.75
C ASP A 608 6.95 24.51 -8.25
N VAL A 609 5.81 25.20 -8.33
CA VAL A 609 5.61 26.54 -7.77
C VAL A 609 5.62 26.51 -6.24
N GLU A 610 4.95 25.55 -5.63
CA GLU A 610 4.94 25.36 -4.17
C GLU A 610 6.35 25.15 -3.62
N LYS A 611 7.17 24.31 -4.27
CA LYS A 611 8.59 24.09 -3.91
C LYS A 611 9.45 25.35 -3.97
N PHE A 612 9.05 26.36 -4.75
CA PHE A 612 9.81 27.61 -4.85
C PHE A 612 9.72 28.48 -3.59
N PHE A 613 8.62 28.42 -2.84
CA PHE A 613 8.47 29.22 -1.61
C PHE A 613 9.38 28.76 -0.47
N PRO A 614 9.50 27.46 -0.14
CA PRO A 614 10.50 26.97 0.80
C PRO A 614 11.94 27.32 0.38
N LYS A 615 12.25 27.30 -0.91
CA LYS A 615 13.57 27.71 -1.42
C LYS A 615 13.86 29.21 -1.18
N ILE A 616 12.84 30.06 -1.31
CA ILE A 616 12.94 31.48 -0.92
C ILE A 616 13.22 31.60 0.58
N ASP A 617 12.46 30.88 1.40
CA ASP A 617 12.57 30.95 2.86
C ASP A 617 13.95 30.47 3.36
N SER A 618 14.42 29.32 2.87
CA SER A 618 15.74 28.80 3.21
C SER A 618 16.87 29.77 2.81
N THR A 619 16.75 30.41 1.65
CA THR A 619 17.73 31.42 1.21
C THR A 619 17.73 32.67 2.10
N ARG A 620 16.55 33.10 2.59
CA ARG A 620 16.47 34.20 3.56
C ARG A 620 17.08 33.83 4.90
N LYS A 621 16.78 32.63 5.41
CA LYS A 621 17.38 32.11 6.65
C LYS A 621 18.90 32.04 6.55
N LEU A 622 19.44 31.56 5.42
CA LEU A 622 20.88 31.56 5.15
C LEU A 622 21.48 32.98 5.20
N ALA A 623 20.83 33.96 4.57
CA ALA A 623 21.28 35.35 4.60
C ALA A 623 21.23 35.96 6.00
N ALA A 624 20.19 35.65 6.77
CA ALA A 624 20.07 36.08 8.17
C ALA A 624 21.18 35.47 9.04
N LEU A 625 21.48 34.18 8.87
CA LEU A 625 22.53 33.47 9.61
C LEU A 625 23.92 34.04 9.29
N ILE A 626 24.25 34.23 8.01
CA ILE A 626 25.54 34.83 7.60
C ILE A 626 25.71 36.23 8.21
N ARG A 627 24.63 37.04 8.16
CA ARG A 627 24.64 38.37 8.77
C ARG A 627 24.84 38.29 10.29
N GLY A 628 24.14 37.38 10.96
CA GLY A 628 24.26 37.17 12.41
C GLY A 628 25.68 36.80 12.85
N GLU A 629 26.38 35.96 12.08
CA GLU A 629 27.78 35.62 12.35
C GLU A 629 28.71 36.83 12.24
N VAL A 630 28.55 37.62 11.18
CA VAL A 630 29.37 38.83 10.97
C VAL A 630 29.07 39.90 12.02
N ASP A 631 27.80 40.13 12.34
CA ASP A 631 27.37 41.08 13.38
C ASP A 631 27.92 40.67 14.77
N ALA A 632 28.08 39.36 15.01
CA ALA A 632 28.69 38.83 16.22
C ALA A 632 30.23 38.81 16.20
N GLY A 633 30.87 39.34 15.15
CA GLY A 633 32.32 39.40 14.99
C GLY A 633 32.99 38.05 14.70
N ARG A 634 32.22 37.05 14.25
CA ARG A 634 32.73 35.72 13.88
C ARG A 634 32.94 35.62 12.37
N ALA A 635 33.89 34.79 11.96
CA ALA A 635 34.10 34.51 10.54
C ALA A 635 33.01 33.56 10.03
N PRO A 636 32.19 33.94 9.03
CA PRO A 636 31.05 33.16 8.58
C PRO A 636 31.49 32.07 7.58
N ALA A 637 32.31 31.12 8.04
CA ALA A 637 32.69 29.98 7.19
C ALA A 637 31.67 28.85 7.31
N PHE A 638 31.43 28.35 8.52
CA PHE A 638 30.44 27.32 8.77
C PHE A 638 29.80 27.49 10.15
N VAL A 639 28.56 27.00 10.27
CA VAL A 639 27.81 26.96 11.53
C VAL A 639 27.39 25.52 11.81
N MET A 640 27.39 25.14 13.09
CA MET A 640 26.93 23.82 13.55
C MET A 640 25.80 23.96 14.57
N TRP A 641 24.86 23.02 14.58
CA TRP A 641 23.79 22.92 15.58
C TRP A 641 23.40 21.45 15.83
N ARG A 642 22.73 21.18 16.96
CA ARG A 642 22.14 19.86 17.22
C ARG A 642 20.91 19.70 16.35
N ASP A 643 20.85 18.59 15.64
CA ASP A 643 19.61 18.14 15.02
C ASP A 643 18.74 17.50 16.10
N GLU A 644 17.60 18.12 16.39
CA GLU A 644 16.68 17.59 17.40
C GLU A 644 15.86 16.42 16.84
N ASN A 645 15.71 16.32 15.50
CA ASN A 645 15.00 15.23 14.84
C ASN A 645 15.85 14.47 13.81
N PRO A 646 16.87 13.71 14.26
CA PRO A 646 17.71 12.93 13.38
C PRO A 646 17.00 11.77 12.69
N TRP A 647 15.69 11.60 12.85
CA TRP A 647 14.89 10.51 12.31
C TRP A 647 13.92 10.94 11.20
N ASP A 648 13.76 12.23 10.91
CA ASP A 648 12.86 12.68 9.85
C ASP A 648 13.49 12.63 8.43
N ASN A 649 12.67 12.64 7.40
CA ASN A 649 13.15 12.71 6.02
C ASN A 649 13.24 14.16 5.50
N VAL A 650 13.27 15.15 6.40
CA VAL A 650 13.29 16.57 6.04
C VAL A 650 14.72 17.01 5.76
N ASP A 651 14.90 17.88 4.76
CA ASP A 651 16.19 18.50 4.51
C ASP A 651 16.55 19.43 5.68
N PRO A 652 17.65 19.17 6.43
CA PRO A 652 18.05 20.01 7.56
C PRO A 652 18.38 21.44 7.15
N GLY A 653 18.63 21.71 5.86
CA GLY A 653 18.78 23.05 5.30
C GLY A 653 17.51 23.92 5.36
N THR A 654 16.36 23.34 5.64
CA THR A 654 15.10 24.09 5.86
C THR A 654 15.00 24.69 7.27
N GLU A 655 15.84 24.21 8.19
CA GLU A 655 15.80 24.52 9.63
C GLU A 655 17.11 25.12 10.15
N LEU A 656 17.61 26.12 9.43
CA LEU A 656 18.84 26.81 9.83
C LEU A 656 18.65 27.52 11.19
N PRO A 657 19.65 27.46 12.09
CA PRO A 657 19.59 28.14 13.38
C PRO A 657 19.65 29.67 13.22
N GLU A 658 19.22 30.41 14.24
CA GLU A 658 19.25 31.88 14.23
C GLU A 658 20.68 32.45 14.35
N ALA A 659 21.58 31.72 15.00
CA ALA A 659 22.99 32.09 15.18
C ALA A 659 23.88 30.84 15.31
N GLY A 660 25.16 30.98 15.00
CA GLY A 660 26.19 29.96 15.23
C GLY A 660 27.10 30.22 16.44
N GLY A 661 28.09 29.34 16.62
CA GLY A 661 29.09 29.42 17.68
C GLY A 661 29.55 28.04 18.17
N PRO A 662 30.31 27.97 19.29
CA PRO A 662 30.54 26.72 20.00
C PRO A 662 29.21 26.05 20.37
N LEU A 663 29.10 24.75 20.13
CA LEU A 663 27.90 23.99 20.42
C LEU A 663 28.06 23.25 21.74
N GLU A 664 27.15 23.50 22.69
CA GLU A 664 27.00 22.68 23.89
C GLU A 664 25.70 21.90 23.83
N THR A 665 25.77 20.59 24.08
CA THR A 665 24.60 19.71 24.08
C THR A 665 24.75 18.59 25.12
N SER A 666 23.67 17.88 25.41
CA SER A 666 23.64 16.79 26.39
C SER A 666 22.89 15.55 25.91
N LEU A 667 23.25 14.40 26.43
CA LEU A 667 22.66 13.10 26.16
C LEU A 667 22.47 12.34 27.47
N TRP A 668 21.32 11.71 27.67
CA TRP A 668 21.14 10.67 28.68
C TRP A 668 21.14 9.31 27.98
N ALA A 669 21.86 8.34 28.54
CA ALA A 669 21.92 6.98 28.01
C ALA A 669 21.97 5.97 29.17
N ALA A 670 21.28 4.84 29.00
CA ALA A 670 21.43 3.67 29.85
C ALA A 670 22.85 3.10 29.72
N GLY A 671 23.30 2.33 30.72
CA GLY A 671 24.48 1.49 30.54
C GLY A 671 24.19 0.36 29.55
N ASN A 672 25.19 -0.06 28.77
CA ASN A 672 25.03 -1.09 27.72
C ASN A 672 24.11 -0.71 26.56
N GLU A 673 24.23 0.52 26.10
CA GLU A 673 23.40 1.12 25.05
C GLU A 673 24.26 1.80 23.98
N VAL A 674 23.68 2.03 22.80
CA VAL A 674 24.21 2.93 21.78
C VAL A 674 23.20 4.00 21.40
N GLU A 675 23.40 5.22 21.90
CA GLU A 675 22.47 6.34 21.66
C GLU A 675 23.07 7.36 20.66
N PRO A 676 22.36 7.74 19.59
CA PRO A 676 22.86 8.65 18.59
C PRO A 676 22.70 10.13 18.96
N VAL A 677 23.66 10.96 18.53
CA VAL A 677 23.60 12.43 18.56
C VAL A 677 23.98 12.94 17.18
N VAL A 678 23.17 13.81 16.58
CA VAL A 678 23.43 14.32 15.23
C VAL A 678 23.69 15.81 15.27
N ILE A 679 24.79 16.21 14.63
CA ILE A 679 25.23 17.59 14.51
C ILE A 679 25.13 17.99 13.04
N SER A 680 24.30 18.97 12.73
CA SER A 680 24.18 19.54 11.40
C SER A 680 25.19 20.66 11.20
N LEU A 681 25.79 20.75 10.02
CA LEU A 681 26.77 21.75 9.64
C LEU A 681 26.41 22.38 8.30
N VAL A 682 26.32 23.71 8.25
CA VAL A 682 26.08 24.46 7.01
C VAL A 682 27.34 25.18 6.55
N ASN A 683 27.70 25.03 5.27
CA ASN A 683 28.75 25.81 4.65
C ASN A 683 28.20 27.16 4.18
N LEU A 684 28.72 28.25 4.74
CA LEU A 684 28.29 29.61 4.43
C LEU A 684 29.08 30.24 3.28
N GLU A 685 30.17 29.61 2.82
CA GLU A 685 31.02 30.09 1.72
C GLU A 685 30.59 29.60 0.34
N SER A 686 31.08 30.29 -0.71
CA SER A 686 30.78 29.98 -2.12
C SER A 686 31.57 28.81 -2.71
N LYS A 687 32.49 28.22 -1.94
CA LYS A 687 33.33 27.09 -2.34
C LYS A 687 33.10 25.93 -1.39
N GLY A 688 33.25 24.70 -1.87
CA GLY A 688 33.23 23.53 -1.00
C GLY A 688 34.35 23.63 0.04
N MET A 689 34.07 23.15 1.25
CA MET A 689 35.03 23.11 2.34
C MET A 689 35.17 21.71 2.91
N THR A 690 36.33 21.44 3.50
CA THR A 690 36.58 20.23 4.28
C THR A 690 36.80 20.63 5.74
N VAL A 691 35.98 20.07 6.61
CA VAL A 691 36.09 20.23 8.06
C VAL A 691 36.70 18.96 8.64
N ARG A 692 37.77 19.11 9.43
CA ARG A 692 38.33 18.03 10.24
C ARG A 692 37.68 18.05 11.62
N VAL A 693 37.12 16.91 12.02
CA VAL A 693 36.71 16.65 13.40
C VAL A 693 37.95 16.20 14.16
N GLU A 694 38.59 17.10 14.92
CA GLU A 694 39.80 16.76 15.65
C GLU A 694 39.50 15.68 16.71
N PRO A 695 40.35 14.64 16.89
CA PRO A 695 40.11 13.58 17.85
C PRO A 695 39.95 14.14 19.26
N GLY A 696 38.72 14.18 19.75
CA GLY A 696 38.37 14.79 21.02
C GLY A 696 38.75 13.92 22.21
N THR A 697 38.57 14.48 23.41
CA THR A 697 38.78 13.75 24.66
C THR A 697 37.46 13.49 25.36
N LEU A 698 37.35 12.32 25.99
CA LEU A 698 36.26 11.92 26.88
C LEU A 698 36.80 11.84 28.32
N ARG A 699 36.15 12.54 29.25
CA ARG A 699 36.53 12.57 30.67
C ARG A 699 35.32 12.35 31.56
N ARG A 700 35.44 11.46 32.54
CA ARG A 700 34.45 11.31 33.62
C ARG A 700 34.64 12.42 34.66
N GLU A 701 33.57 13.11 35.00
CA GLU A 701 33.61 14.21 35.95
C GLU A 701 33.66 13.69 37.39
N GLY A 702 34.38 14.40 38.27
CA GLY A 702 34.42 14.11 39.71
C GLY A 702 35.27 12.92 40.16
N THR A 703 35.82 12.09 39.26
CA THR A 703 36.58 10.87 39.65
C THR A 703 38.11 11.01 39.60
N GLY A 704 38.63 12.09 39.02
CA GLY A 704 40.08 12.29 38.84
C GLY A 704 40.71 11.39 37.76
N GLU A 705 39.89 10.64 37.01
CA GLU A 705 40.32 9.83 35.87
C GLU A 705 40.97 10.69 34.78
N LYS A 706 42.00 10.13 34.12
CA LYS A 706 42.65 10.81 33.00
C LYS A 706 41.71 10.84 31.79
N PRO A 707 41.62 11.96 31.05
CA PRO A 707 40.90 11.99 29.78
C PRO A 707 41.42 10.92 28.82
N ARG A 708 40.51 10.22 28.14
CA ARG A 708 40.80 9.22 27.10
C ARG A 708 40.33 9.73 25.74
N PRO A 709 40.81 9.15 24.63
CA PRO A 709 40.31 9.53 23.30
C PRO A 709 38.82 9.21 23.16
N ALA A 710 38.03 10.17 22.66
CA ALA A 710 36.58 10.00 22.52
C ALA A 710 36.18 8.93 21.51
N HIS A 711 36.99 8.71 20.46
CA HIS A 711 36.74 7.71 19.41
C HIS A 711 36.74 6.25 19.91
N GLY A 712 37.17 5.99 21.15
CA GLY A 712 37.02 4.65 21.76
C GLY A 712 35.56 4.33 22.14
N SER A 713 34.75 5.35 22.42
CA SER A 713 33.36 5.19 22.90
C SER A 713 32.34 5.90 22.02
N ILE A 714 32.77 6.62 20.99
CA ILE A 714 31.91 7.40 20.11
C ILE A 714 32.32 7.15 18.66
N ASP A 715 31.40 6.65 17.83
CA ASP A 715 31.62 6.56 16.37
C ASP A 715 31.37 7.89 15.68
N PHE A 716 32.12 8.17 14.63
CA PHE A 716 31.97 9.37 13.81
C PHE A 716 31.57 8.95 12.40
N LEU A 717 30.28 9.09 12.11
CA LEU A 717 29.66 8.75 10.85
C LEU A 717 29.20 10.02 10.12
N ARG A 718 29.03 9.96 8.81
CA ARG A 718 28.42 11.05 8.02
C ARG A 718 27.10 10.60 7.43
N VAL A 719 26.12 11.49 7.37
CA VAL A 719 24.84 11.20 6.71
C VAL A 719 24.96 11.42 5.20
N VAL A 720 24.69 10.37 4.43
CA VAL A 720 24.65 10.42 2.97
C VAL A 720 23.20 10.56 2.51
N HIS A 721 22.99 11.57 1.67
CA HIS A 721 21.72 11.85 1.02
C HIS A 721 21.65 11.07 -0.29
N LEU A 722 20.61 10.25 -0.45
CA LEU A 722 20.45 9.35 -1.58
C LEU A 722 19.14 9.61 -2.32
N PRO A 723 19.09 9.43 -3.65
CA PRO A 723 17.85 9.53 -4.40
C PRO A 723 16.87 8.42 -3.99
N SER A 724 15.58 8.71 -4.11
CA SER A 724 14.50 7.71 -4.10
C SER A 724 13.76 7.75 -5.44
N ARG A 725 13.40 6.59 -6.02
CA ARG A 725 12.91 6.49 -7.42
C ARG A 725 11.61 7.26 -7.69
N PHE A 726 10.79 7.50 -6.66
CA PHE A 726 9.50 8.19 -6.76
C PHE A 726 9.30 9.26 -5.67
N GLY A 727 10.36 9.64 -4.94
CA GLY A 727 10.28 10.55 -3.80
C GLY A 727 11.45 11.55 -3.76
N PRO A 728 11.58 12.33 -2.67
CA PRO A 728 12.68 13.26 -2.50
C PRO A 728 14.02 12.52 -2.31
N VAL A 729 15.12 13.28 -2.42
CA VAL A 729 16.40 12.83 -1.88
C VAL A 729 16.24 12.71 -0.36
N VAL A 730 16.66 11.59 0.21
CA VAL A 730 16.47 11.28 1.62
C VAL A 730 17.82 11.03 2.31
N PRO A 731 18.03 11.51 3.55
CA PRO A 731 19.20 11.15 4.33
C PRO A 731 19.05 9.68 4.78
N ASP A 732 20.04 8.81 4.55
CA ASP A 732 19.91 7.38 4.92
C ASP A 732 21.22 6.73 5.37
N LEU A 733 22.18 6.52 4.47
CA LEU A 733 23.40 5.77 4.77
C LEU A 733 24.37 6.54 5.68
N LEU A 734 25.05 5.81 6.57
CA LEU A 734 25.93 6.35 7.62
C LEU A 734 27.37 5.81 7.54
N PRO A 735 28.13 6.06 6.46
CA PRO A 735 29.52 5.62 6.38
C PRO A 735 30.41 6.36 7.41
N PRO A 736 31.45 5.71 7.95
CA PRO A 736 32.45 6.36 8.82
C PRO A 736 33.20 7.50 8.11
N LEU A 737 33.67 8.51 8.87
CA LEU A 737 34.48 9.62 8.34
C LEU A 737 35.88 9.21 7.81
N GLY A 738 36.31 7.97 8.03
CA GLY A 738 37.66 7.47 7.71
C GLY A 738 38.75 8.02 8.64
N ASP A 739 39.99 7.53 8.49
CA ASP A 739 41.12 7.81 9.42
C ASP A 739 41.47 9.30 9.57
N GLY A 740 41.11 10.12 8.59
CA GLY A 740 41.34 11.56 8.60
C GLY A 740 40.31 12.37 9.37
N PHE A 741 39.19 11.76 9.79
CA PHE A 741 38.03 12.41 10.41
C PHE A 741 37.56 13.64 9.62
N LEU A 742 37.41 13.49 8.30
CA LEU A 742 37.12 14.58 7.37
C LEU A 742 35.66 14.54 6.93
N LEU A 743 35.01 15.70 6.97
CA LEU A 743 33.68 15.93 6.46
C LEU A 743 33.74 17.01 5.37
N ASP A 744 33.43 16.63 4.14
CA ASP A 744 33.30 17.56 3.01
C ASP A 744 31.90 18.16 2.99
N ILE A 745 31.83 19.50 2.94
CA ILE A 745 30.60 20.28 2.96
C ILE A 745 30.58 21.16 1.71
N PRO A 746 29.76 20.83 0.69
CA PRO A 746 29.63 21.65 -0.51
C PRO A 746 29.17 23.07 -0.21
N ALA A 747 29.40 24.00 -1.14
CA ALA A 747 29.04 25.41 -0.97
C ALA A 747 27.53 25.59 -0.73
N GLY A 748 27.15 26.29 0.35
CA GLY A 748 25.75 26.57 0.66
C GLY A 748 24.92 25.37 1.14
N GLU A 749 25.51 24.18 1.27
CA GLU A 749 24.81 22.96 1.66
C GLU A 749 24.97 22.63 3.15
N VAL A 750 24.03 21.83 3.65
CA VAL A 750 24.08 21.21 4.98
C VAL A 750 24.62 19.79 4.87
N ARG A 751 25.48 19.41 5.80
CA ARG A 751 25.92 18.02 6.03
C ARG A 751 25.78 17.68 7.50
N GLN A 752 25.38 16.45 7.78
CA GLN A 752 25.20 15.97 9.15
C GLN A 752 26.36 15.04 9.55
N LEU A 753 26.89 15.31 10.73
CA LEU A 753 27.79 14.46 11.49
C LEU A 753 26.96 13.64 12.47
N TRP A 754 26.99 12.32 12.32
CA TRP A 754 26.26 11.37 13.15
C TRP A 754 27.20 10.74 14.17
N LEU A 755 26.86 10.84 15.45
CA LEU A 755 27.68 10.38 16.56
C LEU A 755 26.96 9.25 17.31
N ASN A 756 27.45 8.02 17.23
CA ASN A 756 26.91 6.93 18.06
C ASN A 756 27.68 6.85 19.38
N VAL A 757 27.03 7.18 20.50
CA VAL A 757 27.62 7.13 21.83
C VAL A 757 27.40 5.75 22.44
N ARG A 758 28.47 4.96 22.57
CA ARG A 758 28.43 3.61 23.16
C ARG A 758 28.75 3.64 24.65
N THR A 759 27.80 3.21 25.46
CA THR A 759 27.96 3.14 26.93
C THR A 759 28.40 1.79 27.47
N HIS A 760 28.65 0.81 26.59
CA HIS A 760 28.96 -0.58 26.94
C HIS A 760 30.15 -0.70 27.92
N ASP A 761 31.22 0.05 27.66
CA ASP A 761 32.46 0.12 28.47
C ASP A 761 32.53 1.36 29.39
N LEU A 762 31.39 2.03 29.61
CA LEU A 762 31.29 3.20 30.48
C LEU A 762 30.71 2.78 31.84
N GLU A 763 31.31 3.26 32.92
CA GLU A 763 30.68 3.20 34.23
C GLU A 763 29.60 4.29 34.33
N SER A 764 28.66 4.17 35.26
CA SER A 764 27.65 5.20 35.48
C SER A 764 28.25 6.52 35.96
N GLY A 765 27.65 7.64 35.57
CA GLY A 765 28.06 8.98 35.95
C GLY A 765 28.13 9.96 34.78
N HIS A 766 28.65 11.15 35.05
CA HIS A 766 28.68 12.24 34.09
C HIS A 766 30.01 12.29 33.34
N TYR A 767 29.92 12.33 32.01
CA TYR A 767 31.07 12.45 31.13
C TYR A 767 31.00 13.73 30.31
N LEU A 768 32.17 14.29 30.02
CA LEU A 768 32.35 15.43 29.15
C LEU A 768 33.20 15.01 27.95
N ALA A 769 32.65 15.17 26.75
CA ALA A 769 33.35 14.97 25.49
C ALA A 769 33.53 16.31 24.75
N GLU A 770 34.75 16.61 24.34
CA GLU A 770 35.10 17.90 23.72
C GLU A 770 35.90 17.70 22.43
N TRP A 771 35.47 18.35 21.35
CA TRP A 771 36.13 18.33 20.03
C TRP A 771 36.26 19.73 19.47
N ASN A 772 37.26 19.92 18.61
CA ASN A 772 37.30 21.07 17.72
C ASN A 772 36.98 20.61 16.30
N LEU A 773 36.07 21.31 15.65
CA LEU A 773 35.79 21.15 14.23
C LEU A 773 36.49 22.28 13.49
N ARG A 774 37.47 21.93 12.67
CA ARG A 774 38.43 22.87 12.10
C ARG A 774 38.43 22.80 10.57
N THR A 775 38.36 23.95 9.90
CA THR A 775 38.55 24.01 8.44
C THR A 775 40.01 23.77 8.06
N LEU A 776 40.24 23.07 6.94
CA LEU A 776 41.60 22.80 6.44
C LEU A 776 42.16 23.90 5.51
N ASP A 777 41.46 25.01 5.38
CA ASP A 777 41.89 26.15 4.56
C ASP A 777 42.94 27.02 5.27
N THR A 778 43.49 28.01 4.55
CA THR A 778 44.63 28.81 5.03
C THR A 778 44.29 29.69 6.24
N ALA A 779 43.02 30.10 6.38
CA ALA A 779 42.55 30.90 7.52
C ALA A 779 42.23 30.05 8.75
N SER A 780 41.84 28.78 8.56
CA SER A 780 41.64 27.77 9.61
C SER A 780 40.73 28.27 10.75
N ILE A 781 39.43 28.19 10.54
CA ILE A 781 38.40 28.48 11.54
C ILE A 781 38.14 27.22 12.35
N SER A 782 38.02 27.37 13.67
CA SER A 782 37.82 26.26 14.61
C SER A 782 36.67 26.58 15.55
N ASN A 783 35.67 25.72 15.57
CA ASN A 783 34.51 25.80 16.46
C ASN A 783 34.50 24.58 17.40
N LYS A 784 34.23 24.80 18.68
CA LYS A 784 34.22 23.74 19.69
C LYS A 784 32.85 23.09 19.81
N LEU A 785 32.83 21.75 19.87
CA LEU A 785 31.67 20.93 20.23
C LEU A 785 31.89 20.34 21.63
N THR A 786 30.94 20.55 22.52
CA THR A 786 30.91 20.00 23.88
C THR A 786 29.66 19.13 24.04
N LEU A 787 29.85 17.83 24.29
CA LEU A 787 28.77 16.89 24.58
C LEU A 787 28.88 16.41 26.04
N ARG A 788 27.83 16.67 26.83
CA ARG A 788 27.66 16.12 28.19
C ARG A 788 26.89 14.81 28.11
N ILE A 789 27.45 13.72 28.62
CA ILE A 789 26.82 12.39 28.57
C ILE A 789 26.52 11.96 30.00
N ASP A 790 25.25 11.74 30.30
CA ASP A 790 24.76 11.21 31.57
C ASP A 790 24.53 9.71 31.43
N VAL A 791 25.49 8.91 31.91
CA VAL A 791 25.41 7.44 31.85
C VAL A 791 24.66 6.94 33.09
N SER A 792 23.48 6.39 32.86
CA SER A 792 22.61 5.88 33.92
C SER A 792 23.24 4.71 34.69
N PRO A 793 22.94 4.54 35.99
CA PRO A 793 23.20 3.29 36.70
C PRO A 793 22.30 2.13 36.24
N VAL A 794 21.20 2.42 35.52
CA VAL A 794 20.37 1.38 34.88
C VAL A 794 21.15 0.84 33.68
N ARG A 795 21.35 -0.49 33.63
CA ARG A 795 22.07 -1.15 32.54
C ARG A 795 21.09 -2.04 31.77
N LEU A 796 21.06 -1.90 30.46
CA LEU A 796 20.31 -2.78 29.56
C LEU A 796 20.91 -4.20 29.63
N PRO A 797 20.08 -5.24 29.46
CA PRO A 797 20.56 -6.63 29.49
C PRO A 797 21.54 -6.88 28.32
N GLU A 798 22.46 -7.82 28.50
CA GLU A 798 23.39 -8.24 27.43
C GLU A 798 22.62 -8.88 26.26
N GLU A 799 21.62 -9.71 26.59
CA GLU A 799 20.66 -10.26 25.62
C GLU A 799 19.37 -9.43 25.63
N SER A 800 18.92 -8.98 24.45
CA SER A 800 17.65 -8.24 24.35
C SER A 800 16.44 -9.15 24.57
N HIS A 801 15.44 -8.64 25.29
CA HIS A 801 14.12 -9.26 25.43
C HIS A 801 13.33 -9.20 24.12
N PHE A 802 13.68 -8.28 23.21
CA PHE A 802 13.03 -8.18 21.91
C PHE A 802 13.61 -9.23 20.96
N ALA A 803 12.77 -10.16 20.51
CA ALA A 803 13.14 -11.14 19.51
C ALA A 803 13.22 -10.47 18.12
N MET A 804 14.42 -10.04 17.77
CA MET A 804 14.72 -9.27 16.59
C MET A 804 15.12 -10.21 15.44
N HIS A 805 14.36 -10.16 14.34
CA HIS A 805 14.52 -11.11 13.24
C HIS A 805 14.64 -10.42 11.86
N PHE A 806 15.85 -10.40 11.31
CA PHE A 806 16.14 -9.95 9.95
C PHE A 806 16.80 -11.05 9.12
N TRP A 807 16.40 -11.16 7.86
CA TRP A 807 17.00 -12.15 6.98
C TRP A 807 18.30 -11.59 6.40
N ALA A 808 19.40 -11.97 7.01
CA ALA A 808 20.75 -11.78 6.50
C ALA A 808 21.17 -13.05 5.73
N LYS A 809 21.24 -12.96 4.40
CA LYS A 809 21.80 -14.05 3.59
C LYS A 809 23.32 -13.89 3.58
N THR A 810 24.06 -14.73 4.30
CA THR A 810 25.54 -14.73 4.18
C THR A 810 26.03 -16.05 3.61
N GLN A 811 26.89 -15.97 2.60
CA GLN A 811 27.67 -17.10 2.11
C GLN A 811 29.09 -17.07 2.70
N LEU A 812 29.68 -18.26 2.88
CA LEU A 812 31.08 -18.36 3.30
C LEU A 812 31.99 -17.68 2.25
N GLY A 813 32.70 -16.63 2.67
CA GLY A 813 33.60 -15.83 1.80
C GLY A 813 33.10 -14.41 1.48
N GLU A 814 31.88 -14.05 1.91
CA GLU A 814 31.37 -12.67 1.86
C GLU A 814 31.88 -11.83 3.04
N ILE A 815 31.62 -10.50 3.02
CA ILE A 815 31.90 -9.61 4.16
C ILE A 815 31.12 -10.14 5.37
N ASN A 816 31.81 -10.42 6.47
CA ASN A 816 31.18 -10.93 7.69
C ASN A 816 30.22 -9.89 8.29
N THR A 817 28.92 -10.18 8.28
CA THR A 817 27.87 -9.29 8.80
C THR A 817 27.49 -9.59 10.25
N ILE A 818 27.94 -10.72 10.81
CA ILE A 818 27.55 -11.18 12.15
C ILE A 818 27.88 -10.15 13.25
N PRO A 819 29.06 -9.51 13.27
CA PRO A 819 29.37 -8.50 14.29
C PRO A 819 28.40 -7.31 14.27
N ASP A 820 27.93 -6.89 13.09
CA ASP A 820 26.97 -5.79 12.97
C ASP A 820 25.58 -6.21 13.46
N LEU A 821 25.15 -7.42 13.12
CA LEU A 821 23.87 -7.99 13.56
C LEU A 821 23.82 -8.10 15.09
N ILE A 822 24.89 -8.60 15.71
CA ILE A 822 25.03 -8.65 17.19
C ILE A 822 25.04 -7.25 17.79
N ALA A 823 25.81 -6.31 17.21
CA ALA A 823 25.86 -4.92 17.67
C ALA A 823 24.50 -4.21 17.56
N HIS A 824 23.61 -4.67 16.67
CA HIS A 824 22.24 -4.18 16.51
C HIS A 824 21.20 -5.02 17.26
N ARG A 825 21.63 -5.85 18.22
CA ARG A 825 20.75 -6.62 19.12
C ARG A 825 19.93 -7.71 18.40
N GLN A 826 20.31 -8.10 17.19
CA GLN A 826 19.68 -9.24 16.52
C GLN A 826 19.98 -10.53 17.28
N ASN A 827 18.95 -11.33 17.52
CA ASN A 827 19.05 -12.58 18.28
C ASN A 827 18.32 -13.75 17.59
N VAL A 828 17.75 -13.55 16.40
CA VAL A 828 17.17 -14.60 15.55
C VAL A 828 17.90 -14.66 14.21
N TRP A 829 18.35 -15.84 13.78
CA TRP A 829 19.08 -16.03 12.51
C TRP A 829 18.31 -16.90 11.52
N TYR A 830 18.19 -16.43 10.28
CA TYR A 830 17.51 -17.15 9.19
C TYR A 830 18.49 -17.92 8.27
N GLN A 831 18.06 -19.08 7.78
CA GLN A 831 18.79 -19.89 6.79
C GLN A 831 20.17 -20.39 7.26
N PHE A 832 20.21 -20.97 8.46
CA PHE A 832 21.44 -21.61 8.94
C PHE A 832 21.82 -22.83 8.06
N PRO A 833 23.09 -22.99 7.64
CA PRO A 833 23.50 -24.07 6.75
C PRO A 833 23.28 -25.44 7.38
N ILE A 834 23.00 -26.45 6.56
CA ILE A 834 22.84 -27.86 6.99
C ILE A 834 23.85 -28.70 6.20
N PRO A 835 24.68 -29.54 6.85
CA PRO A 835 25.61 -30.38 6.12
C PRO A 835 24.88 -31.47 5.33
N THR A 836 25.49 -31.90 4.23
CA THR A 836 24.98 -33.06 3.49
C THR A 836 25.16 -34.32 4.34
N MET A 837 24.08 -35.07 4.55
CA MET A 837 24.07 -36.32 5.30
C MET A 837 23.64 -37.46 4.37
N ASN A 838 24.35 -38.57 4.38
CA ASN A 838 23.99 -39.75 3.59
C ASN A 838 23.21 -40.74 4.46
N ALA A 839 22.19 -41.38 3.90
CA ALA A 839 21.42 -42.43 4.57
C ALA A 839 21.36 -43.71 3.71
N ASN A 840 21.26 -44.89 4.34
CA ASN A 840 21.05 -46.16 3.66
C ASN A 840 19.58 -46.38 3.27
N GLU A 841 19.28 -47.52 2.64
CA GLU A 841 17.91 -47.94 2.23
C GLU A 841 16.94 -48.14 3.41
N GLN A 842 17.43 -48.08 4.65
CA GLN A 842 16.63 -48.15 5.88
C GLN A 842 16.44 -46.77 6.54
N GLY A 843 17.01 -45.71 5.96
CA GLY A 843 16.95 -44.36 6.53
C GLY A 843 17.96 -44.11 7.66
N GLU A 844 18.94 -44.98 7.85
CA GLU A 844 20.00 -44.83 8.86
C GLU A 844 21.19 -44.08 8.26
N LEU A 845 21.83 -43.20 9.04
CA LEU A 845 22.97 -42.41 8.57
C LEU A 845 24.20 -43.27 8.29
N VAL A 846 24.88 -42.99 7.18
CA VAL A 846 26.10 -43.69 6.75
C VAL A 846 27.23 -42.71 6.43
N GLY A 847 28.44 -43.04 6.87
CA GLY A 847 29.62 -42.18 6.74
C GLY A 847 29.72 -41.11 7.84
N GLU A 848 30.83 -40.38 7.83
CA GLU A 848 31.03 -39.24 8.73
C GLU A 848 30.30 -38.00 8.18
N ILE A 849 29.73 -37.18 9.07
CA ILE A 849 29.08 -35.92 8.73
C ILE A 849 30.10 -34.80 8.86
N ASP A 850 30.30 -34.02 7.81
CA ASP A 850 31.20 -32.86 7.84
C ASP A 850 30.46 -31.62 8.36
N TRP A 851 30.68 -31.30 9.65
CA TRP A 851 30.10 -30.13 10.31
C TRP A 851 30.93 -28.85 10.13
N SER A 852 32.06 -28.87 9.41
CA SER A 852 33.05 -27.79 9.43
C SER A 852 32.47 -26.40 9.09
N ALA A 853 31.61 -26.32 8.06
CA ALA A 853 30.96 -25.07 7.66
C ALA A 853 29.89 -24.61 8.65
N HIS A 854 29.15 -25.56 9.24
CA HIS A 854 28.14 -25.29 10.28
C HIS A 854 28.82 -24.75 11.54
N ASP A 855 29.85 -25.44 12.03
CA ASP A 855 30.64 -25.06 13.21
C ASP A 855 31.31 -23.69 13.06
N ALA A 856 31.83 -23.39 11.88
CA ALA A 856 32.50 -22.12 11.60
C ALA A 856 31.53 -20.93 11.71
N LEU A 857 30.28 -21.11 11.25
CA LEU A 857 29.25 -20.08 11.38
C LEU A 857 28.69 -20.03 12.80
N LEU A 858 28.43 -21.19 13.41
CA LEU A 858 27.82 -21.29 14.74
C LEU A 858 28.71 -20.66 15.82
N LYS A 859 30.02 -20.84 15.74
CA LYS A 859 30.97 -20.21 16.67
C LYS A 859 30.97 -18.68 16.58
N GLN A 860 30.60 -18.11 15.43
CA GLN A 860 30.48 -16.66 15.27
C GLN A 860 29.11 -16.15 15.70
N ALA A 861 28.08 -16.97 15.55
CA ALA A 861 26.68 -16.68 15.82
C ALA A 861 26.19 -17.25 17.17
N MET A 862 27.09 -17.63 18.07
CA MET A 862 26.74 -18.33 19.31
C MET A 862 25.91 -17.46 20.27
N ASP A 863 26.02 -16.14 20.13
CA ASP A 863 25.26 -15.14 20.87
C ASP A 863 23.85 -14.92 20.28
N LEU A 864 23.49 -15.63 19.20
CA LEU A 864 22.15 -15.61 18.63
C LEU A 864 21.29 -16.69 19.28
N HIS A 865 20.15 -16.28 19.82
CA HIS A 865 19.30 -17.10 20.68
C HIS A 865 18.50 -18.17 19.91
N LEU A 866 18.01 -17.84 18.71
CA LEU A 866 17.20 -18.75 17.89
C LEU A 866 17.72 -18.89 16.45
N LEU A 867 17.99 -20.15 16.05
CA LEU A 867 18.40 -20.52 14.70
C LEU A 867 17.21 -21.06 13.90
N LEU A 868 16.88 -20.42 12.78
CA LEU A 868 15.83 -20.87 11.86
C LEU A 868 16.44 -21.67 10.71
N TYR A 869 16.03 -22.93 10.61
CA TYR A 869 16.35 -23.82 9.51
C TYR A 869 15.20 -23.87 8.52
N GLY A 870 15.47 -23.86 7.20
CA GLY A 870 14.44 -23.93 6.14
C GLY A 870 13.65 -25.25 6.05
N GLY A 871 13.71 -26.10 7.09
CA GLY A 871 13.08 -27.41 7.18
C GLY A 871 13.98 -28.45 7.86
N PRO A 872 13.45 -29.64 8.19
CA PRO A 872 14.26 -30.72 8.72
C PRO A 872 15.31 -31.16 7.68
N PRO A 873 16.54 -31.50 8.12
CA PRO A 873 17.59 -31.94 7.21
C PRO A 873 17.15 -33.12 6.34
N THR A 874 17.37 -33.03 5.03
CA THR A 874 16.98 -34.08 4.07
C THR A 874 18.21 -34.92 3.69
N PRO A 875 18.19 -36.25 3.91
CA PRO A 875 19.33 -37.11 3.59
C PRO A 875 19.46 -37.34 2.08
N LYS A 876 20.69 -37.61 1.66
CA LYS A 876 20.99 -38.19 0.35
C LYS A 876 20.99 -39.72 0.45
N PHE A 877 20.22 -40.38 -0.41
CA PHE A 877 20.18 -41.84 -0.54
C PHE A 877 21.11 -42.31 -1.67
N PRO A 878 21.51 -43.60 -1.71
CA PRO A 878 22.31 -44.16 -2.79
C PRO A 878 21.61 -44.06 -4.15
N ASP A 879 22.39 -43.89 -5.21
CA ASP A 879 21.86 -43.83 -6.58
C ASP A 879 21.11 -45.14 -6.92
N GLY A 880 19.88 -45.01 -7.44
CA GLY A 880 19.04 -46.15 -7.84
C GLY A 880 18.04 -46.65 -6.78
N VAL A 881 18.01 -46.06 -5.59
CA VAL A 881 17.01 -46.35 -4.55
C VAL A 881 15.71 -45.58 -4.82
N GLU A 882 14.57 -46.28 -4.77
CA GLU A 882 13.25 -45.64 -4.82
C GLU A 882 12.91 -45.01 -3.46
N VAL A 883 12.89 -43.68 -3.39
CA VAL A 883 12.65 -42.95 -2.14
C VAL A 883 11.16 -42.79 -1.89
N THR A 884 10.58 -43.69 -1.10
CA THR A 884 9.20 -43.58 -0.60
C THR A 884 9.09 -42.50 0.48
N ASP A 885 7.88 -41.98 0.74
CA ASP A 885 7.66 -41.02 1.84
C ASP A 885 8.05 -41.58 3.21
N ALA A 886 7.78 -42.87 3.46
CA ALA A 886 8.17 -43.53 4.71
C ALA A 886 9.70 -43.58 4.87
N LEU A 887 10.43 -43.88 3.79
CA LEU A 887 11.89 -43.90 3.79
C LEU A 887 12.47 -42.48 3.96
N ARG A 888 11.89 -41.50 3.26
CA ARG A 888 12.25 -40.08 3.40
C ARG A 888 12.07 -39.60 4.85
N ILE A 889 10.94 -39.89 5.48
CA ILE A 889 10.64 -39.51 6.87
C ILE A 889 11.59 -40.22 7.84
N ALA A 890 11.87 -41.52 7.66
CA ALA A 890 12.83 -42.26 8.49
C ALA A 890 14.23 -41.64 8.42
N GLY A 891 14.68 -41.29 7.21
CA GLY A 891 15.94 -40.60 6.99
C GLY A 891 15.98 -39.19 7.59
N GLN A 892 14.94 -38.38 7.37
CA GLN A 892 14.82 -37.05 7.98
C GLN A 892 14.85 -37.11 9.51
N ARG A 893 14.23 -38.12 10.12
CA ARG A 893 14.30 -38.37 11.57
C ARG A 893 15.73 -38.64 12.02
N SER A 894 16.46 -39.48 11.31
CA SER A 894 17.87 -39.77 11.63
C SER A 894 18.74 -38.52 11.51
N CYS A 895 18.58 -37.72 10.45
CA CYS A 895 19.32 -36.48 10.26
C CYS A 895 18.98 -35.41 11.31
N ALA A 896 17.70 -35.20 11.60
CA ALA A 896 17.26 -34.21 12.59
C ALA A 896 17.75 -34.57 14.00
N LYS A 897 17.78 -35.87 14.34
CA LYS A 897 18.37 -36.35 15.60
C LYS A 897 19.88 -36.04 15.65
N ALA A 898 20.63 -36.31 14.58
CA ALA A 898 22.05 -36.00 14.50
C ALA A 898 22.32 -34.49 14.64
N LEU A 899 21.48 -33.64 14.02
CA LEU A 899 21.56 -32.20 14.18
C LEU A 899 21.38 -31.78 15.64
N VAL A 900 20.37 -32.29 16.34
CA VAL A 900 20.16 -31.95 17.76
C VAL A 900 21.28 -32.47 18.65
N GLU A 901 21.77 -33.68 18.42
CA GLU A 901 22.93 -34.20 19.15
C GLU A 901 24.17 -33.34 18.94
N HIS A 902 24.39 -32.85 17.71
CA HIS A 902 25.46 -31.92 17.39
C HIS A 902 25.28 -30.56 18.09
N LEU A 903 24.10 -29.94 17.98
CA LEU A 903 23.79 -28.65 18.63
C LEU A 903 23.96 -28.72 20.16
N ARG A 904 23.63 -29.85 20.80
CA ARG A 904 23.86 -30.06 22.24
C ARG A 904 25.34 -30.01 22.62
N THR A 905 26.27 -30.32 21.71
CA THR A 905 27.71 -30.17 21.98
C THR A 905 28.13 -28.70 22.12
N PHE A 906 27.33 -27.77 21.60
CA PHE A 906 27.47 -26.32 21.75
C PHE A 906 26.60 -25.75 22.88
N GLY A 907 25.92 -26.60 23.66
CA GLY A 907 25.03 -26.16 24.75
C GLY A 907 23.64 -25.71 24.29
N LEU A 908 23.28 -25.92 23.03
CA LEU A 908 21.98 -25.55 22.47
C LEU A 908 20.96 -26.70 22.60
N ASP A 909 19.71 -26.34 22.91
CA ASP A 909 18.60 -27.31 23.03
C ASP A 909 17.43 -26.97 22.10
N TYR A 910 16.28 -27.63 22.30
CA TYR A 910 15.08 -27.45 21.48
C TYR A 910 14.53 -26.02 21.46
N ARG A 911 14.91 -25.17 22.42
CA ARG A 911 14.49 -23.76 22.49
C ARG A 911 15.31 -22.85 21.61
N ASN A 912 16.47 -23.31 21.14
CA ASN A 912 17.43 -22.49 20.39
C ASN A 912 17.31 -22.65 18.88
N PHE A 913 16.36 -23.46 18.38
CA PHE A 913 16.14 -23.57 16.94
C PHE A 913 14.70 -23.91 16.60
N ALA A 914 14.26 -23.45 15.42
CA ALA A 914 12.98 -23.83 14.85
C ALA A 914 13.11 -24.21 13.36
N PHE A 915 12.20 -25.05 12.89
CA PHE A 915 12.07 -25.40 11.49
C PHE A 915 11.02 -24.51 10.82
N TYR A 916 11.34 -24.06 9.61
CA TYR A 916 10.48 -23.22 8.78
C TYR A 916 10.00 -24.00 7.55
N PRO A 917 8.87 -24.71 7.65
CA PRO A 917 8.44 -25.66 6.62
C PRO A 917 7.88 -25.01 5.35
N GLN A 918 7.32 -23.81 5.46
CA GLN A 918 6.71 -23.10 4.35
C GLN A 918 6.76 -21.59 4.59
N ASP A 919 7.13 -20.86 3.54
CA ASP A 919 7.12 -19.41 3.51
C ASP A 919 5.70 -18.86 3.33
N GLU A 920 5.36 -17.86 4.15
CA GLU A 920 4.17 -17.02 4.01
C GLU A 920 2.84 -17.82 3.92
N PRO A 921 2.55 -18.72 4.90
CA PRO A 921 1.29 -19.45 4.92
C PRO A 921 0.11 -18.47 4.96
N GLY A 922 -0.86 -18.66 4.07
CA GLY A 922 -1.95 -17.71 3.86
C GLY A 922 -1.72 -16.74 2.70
N LEU A 923 -0.53 -16.58 2.11
CA LEU A 923 -0.39 -15.66 0.96
C LEU A 923 -1.24 -16.08 -0.25
N ALA A 924 -1.22 -17.38 -0.56
CA ALA A 924 -1.88 -17.96 -1.72
C ALA A 924 -3.27 -18.58 -1.42
N GLY A 925 -3.78 -18.44 -0.19
CA GLY A 925 -5.05 -19.05 0.21
C GLY A 925 -4.90 -20.05 1.36
N PRO A 926 -5.47 -21.28 1.26
CA PRO A 926 -5.51 -22.25 2.36
C PRO A 926 -4.14 -22.60 2.95
N VAL A 927 -4.14 -23.02 4.22
CA VAL A 927 -2.92 -23.33 5.00
C VAL A 927 -2.62 -24.83 5.09
N ASP A 928 -3.35 -25.67 4.34
CA ASP A 928 -3.24 -27.14 4.41
C ASP A 928 -1.81 -27.64 4.16
N SER A 929 -1.10 -27.06 3.18
CA SER A 929 0.28 -27.44 2.87
C SER A 929 1.21 -27.19 4.05
N TYR A 930 1.01 -26.08 4.77
CA TYR A 930 1.78 -25.74 5.96
C TYR A 930 1.45 -26.73 7.08
N VAL A 931 0.16 -26.98 7.32
CA VAL A 931 -0.29 -27.89 8.38
C VAL A 931 0.27 -29.30 8.17
N VAL A 932 0.25 -29.80 6.93
CA VAL A 932 0.84 -31.12 6.58
C VAL A 932 2.34 -31.15 6.88
N ALA A 933 3.08 -30.12 6.47
CA ALA A 933 4.52 -30.07 6.67
C ALA A 933 4.91 -29.88 8.16
N ALA A 934 4.23 -28.98 8.87
CA ALA A 934 4.43 -28.73 10.29
C ALA A 934 4.09 -29.96 11.15
N LYS A 935 2.99 -30.65 10.82
CA LYS A 935 2.62 -31.92 11.47
C LYS A 935 3.67 -33.00 11.25
N ALA A 936 4.20 -33.14 10.03
CA ALA A 936 5.25 -34.10 9.74
C ALA A 936 6.51 -33.85 10.60
N ILE A 937 6.87 -32.59 10.86
CA ILE A 937 7.97 -32.22 11.75
C ILE A 937 7.68 -32.68 13.19
N LYS A 938 6.48 -32.40 13.71
CA LYS A 938 6.07 -32.81 15.07
C LYS A 938 5.97 -34.32 15.24
N GLU A 939 5.70 -35.09 14.18
CA GLU A 939 5.74 -36.56 14.17
C GLU A 939 7.16 -37.14 14.23
N ILE A 940 8.18 -36.35 13.87
CA ILE A 940 9.58 -36.75 14.06
C ILE A 940 9.95 -36.67 15.54
N ASP A 941 9.74 -35.51 16.16
CA ASP A 941 9.90 -35.24 17.59
C ASP A 941 8.96 -34.10 17.99
N PRO A 942 8.02 -34.29 18.95
CA PRO A 942 7.07 -33.26 19.35
C PRO A 942 7.73 -32.03 20.01
N ASN A 943 8.98 -32.14 20.45
CA ASN A 943 9.73 -31.03 21.06
C ASN A 943 10.36 -30.09 20.04
N TYR A 944 10.40 -30.44 18.74
CA TYR A 944 10.91 -29.52 17.71
C TYR A 944 10.03 -28.28 17.61
N GLN A 945 10.63 -27.10 17.63
CA GLN A 945 9.90 -25.87 17.36
C GLN A 945 9.63 -25.71 15.87
N VAL A 946 8.45 -25.21 15.54
CA VAL A 946 8.04 -24.86 14.18
C VAL A 946 7.72 -23.38 14.13
N TYR A 947 8.30 -22.70 13.14
CA TYR A 947 8.13 -21.28 12.87
C TYR A 947 7.17 -21.06 11.69
N ALA A 948 6.32 -20.02 11.81
CA ALA A 948 5.43 -19.58 10.73
C ALA A 948 5.34 -18.05 10.67
N ASN A 949 5.33 -17.50 9.46
CA ASN A 949 5.10 -16.09 9.17
C ASN A 949 3.79 -15.88 8.37
N PRO A 950 2.60 -16.12 8.96
CA PRO A 950 1.37 -16.03 8.19
C PRO A 950 1.06 -14.61 7.71
N ILE A 951 0.76 -14.47 6.42
CA ILE A 951 0.47 -13.17 5.79
C ILE A 951 -0.72 -13.27 4.83
N GLY A 952 -1.13 -12.11 4.32
CA GLY A 952 -2.08 -12.02 3.22
C GLY A 952 -3.45 -12.56 3.61
N MET A 953 -3.76 -13.78 3.19
CA MET A 953 -5.07 -14.39 3.36
C MET A 953 -5.27 -15.10 4.71
N ILE A 954 -4.60 -14.73 5.78
CA ILE A 954 -4.79 -15.41 7.08
C ILE A 954 -6.07 -14.93 7.81
N ASP A 955 -6.79 -15.85 8.46
CA ASP A 955 -7.97 -15.56 9.31
C ASP A 955 -7.93 -16.40 10.61
N HIS A 956 -8.91 -16.18 11.51
CA HIS A 956 -8.95 -16.91 12.80
C HIS A 956 -9.08 -18.43 12.64
N GLU A 957 -9.76 -18.93 11.61
CA GLU A 957 -9.94 -20.38 11.40
C GLU A 957 -8.65 -21.02 10.92
N MET A 958 -8.01 -20.45 9.89
CA MET A 958 -6.71 -20.89 9.42
C MET A 958 -5.66 -20.85 10.55
N THR A 959 -5.71 -19.81 11.38
CA THR A 959 -4.82 -19.70 12.54
C THR A 959 -5.04 -20.84 13.54
N ARG A 960 -6.31 -21.21 13.82
CA ARG A 960 -6.64 -22.35 14.68
C ARG A 960 -6.18 -23.69 14.07
N GLN A 961 -6.18 -23.84 12.76
CA GLN A 961 -5.65 -25.04 12.09
C GLN A 961 -4.14 -25.16 12.23
N MET A 962 -3.43 -24.02 12.14
CA MET A 962 -1.97 -23.95 12.27
C MET A 962 -1.50 -24.08 13.73
N GLU A 963 -2.30 -23.61 14.69
CA GLU A 963 -1.93 -23.49 16.10
C GLU A 963 -1.32 -24.75 16.72
N PRO A 964 -1.90 -25.95 16.59
CA PRO A 964 -1.37 -27.14 17.27
C PRO A 964 0.05 -27.52 16.87
N TYR A 965 0.52 -27.03 15.71
CA TYR A 965 1.80 -27.41 15.11
C TYR A 965 2.82 -26.28 15.08
N THR A 966 2.44 -25.06 15.52
CA THR A 966 3.27 -23.85 15.44
C THR A 966 3.64 -23.39 16.85
N ASP A 967 4.92 -23.08 17.08
CA ASP A 967 5.45 -22.66 18.39
C ASP A 967 5.95 -21.21 18.37
N VAL A 968 6.44 -20.75 17.22
CA VAL A 968 6.96 -19.41 17.01
C VAL A 968 6.21 -18.75 15.86
N TRP A 969 5.51 -17.66 16.14
CA TRP A 969 4.69 -16.95 15.17
C TRP A 969 5.30 -15.62 14.79
N GLN A 970 5.21 -15.25 13.51
CA GLN A 970 5.55 -13.92 13.04
C GLN A 970 4.56 -13.43 11.96
N PRO A 971 3.28 -13.20 12.32
CA PRO A 971 2.27 -12.68 11.40
C PRO A 971 2.58 -11.27 10.86
N GLU A 972 1.95 -10.90 9.74
CA GLU A 972 1.97 -9.52 9.26
C GLU A 972 1.31 -8.55 10.28
N ILE A 973 1.90 -7.36 10.48
CA ILE A 973 1.35 -6.29 11.36
C ILE A 973 -0.08 -5.93 10.94
N ALA A 974 -0.35 -5.88 9.63
CA ALA A 974 -1.68 -5.61 9.10
C ALA A 974 -2.71 -6.65 9.59
N SER A 975 -2.32 -7.93 9.66
CA SER A 975 -3.15 -9.00 10.19
C SER A 975 -3.37 -8.85 11.70
N ILE A 976 -2.34 -8.48 12.47
CA ILE A 976 -2.50 -8.20 13.92
C ILE A 976 -3.51 -7.07 14.15
N ARG A 977 -3.34 -5.94 13.45
CA ARG A 977 -4.23 -4.77 13.58
C ARG A 977 -5.66 -5.08 13.17
N THR A 978 -5.83 -5.85 12.09
CA THR A 978 -7.15 -6.22 11.57
C THR A 978 -7.83 -7.25 12.46
N LEU A 979 -7.13 -8.33 12.80
CA LEU A 979 -7.70 -9.49 13.49
C LEU A 979 -7.77 -9.33 15.02
N GLY A 980 -7.09 -8.32 15.56
CA GLY A 980 -7.16 -7.87 16.94
C GLY A 980 -6.63 -8.87 17.97
N GLU A 981 -7.01 -8.65 19.23
CA GLU A 981 -6.57 -9.46 20.38
C GLU A 981 -6.92 -10.95 20.24
N GLU A 982 -8.03 -11.28 19.58
CA GLU A 982 -8.44 -12.68 19.39
C GLU A 982 -7.43 -13.48 18.57
N PHE A 983 -6.83 -12.86 17.56
CA PHE A 983 -5.81 -13.50 16.74
C PHE A 983 -4.54 -13.78 17.53
N ILE A 984 -4.10 -12.81 18.33
CA ILE A 984 -2.99 -12.99 19.28
C ILE A 984 -3.32 -14.12 20.24
N ARG A 985 -4.53 -14.14 20.82
CA ARG A 985 -4.97 -15.19 21.75
C ARG A 985 -4.92 -16.59 21.14
N ILE A 986 -5.34 -16.75 19.88
CA ILE A 986 -5.26 -18.03 19.18
C ILE A 986 -3.79 -18.44 19.02
N MET A 987 -2.92 -17.54 18.55
CA MET A 987 -1.49 -17.83 18.35
C MET A 987 -0.76 -18.16 19.66
N ARG A 988 -1.13 -17.52 20.78
CA ARG A 988 -0.61 -17.84 22.12
C ARG A 988 -0.94 -19.27 22.56
N GLY A 989 -1.97 -19.86 21.97
CA GLY A 989 -2.45 -21.18 22.30
C GLY A 989 -3.05 -21.27 23.71
N PRO A 990 -3.57 -22.45 24.09
CA PRO A 990 -4.31 -22.63 25.34
C PRO A 990 -3.45 -22.48 26.61
N LYS A 991 -2.13 -22.63 26.50
CA LYS A 991 -1.18 -22.47 27.61
C LYS A 991 -0.66 -21.03 27.74
N GLY A 992 -0.81 -20.21 26.71
CA GLY A 992 -0.29 -18.84 26.71
C GLY A 992 1.24 -18.74 26.62
N ASP A 993 1.94 -19.80 26.19
CA ASP A 993 3.41 -19.91 26.26
C ASP A 993 4.11 -19.84 24.89
N LYS A 994 3.36 -19.70 23.79
CA LYS A 994 3.92 -19.58 22.44
C LYS A 994 4.41 -18.17 22.15
N MET A 995 5.52 -18.05 21.43
CA MET A 995 6.12 -16.75 21.11
C MET A 995 5.42 -16.11 19.92
N ILE A 996 5.17 -14.80 20.00
CA ILE A 996 4.58 -14.04 18.91
C ILE A 996 5.48 -12.85 18.61
N TRP A 997 5.81 -12.72 17.34
CA TRP A 997 6.53 -11.62 16.76
C TRP A 997 5.67 -10.96 15.70
N MET A 998 6.17 -9.89 15.09
CA MET A 998 5.50 -9.26 13.97
C MET A 998 6.41 -9.10 12.75
N PHE A 999 5.80 -9.13 11.59
CA PHE A 999 6.46 -8.95 10.30
C PHE A 999 5.73 -7.87 9.51
N THR A 1000 6.42 -7.16 8.63
CA THR A 1000 5.73 -6.44 7.55
C THR A 1000 6.57 -6.52 6.30
N PRO A 1001 6.00 -6.93 5.15
CA PRO A 1001 6.70 -6.82 3.88
C PRO A 1001 6.82 -5.33 3.56
N PRO A 1002 8.02 -4.76 3.64
CA PRO A 1002 8.16 -3.34 3.39
C PRO A 1002 8.12 -3.11 1.87
N GLY A 1003 7.37 -2.10 1.44
CA GLY A 1003 7.52 -1.50 0.11
C GLY A 1003 8.86 -0.79 -0.01
N ASN A 1004 8.95 0.34 -0.73
CA ASN A 1004 10.18 1.12 -0.78
C ASN A 1004 10.57 1.63 0.63
N GLN A 1005 11.41 0.88 1.34
CA GLN A 1005 11.80 1.15 2.74
C GLN A 1005 12.43 2.53 2.94
N ARG A 1006 13.07 3.08 1.91
CA ARG A 1006 13.86 4.31 2.04
C ARG A 1006 13.01 5.55 2.25
N VAL A 1007 11.73 5.50 1.86
CA VAL A 1007 10.80 6.63 2.06
C VAL A 1007 9.94 6.46 3.33
N LEU A 1008 10.03 5.31 4.00
CA LEU A 1008 9.41 5.12 5.31
C LEU A 1008 10.18 5.91 6.37
N GLY A 1009 9.47 6.50 7.32
CA GLY A 1009 10.09 7.24 8.43
C GLY A 1009 10.88 6.32 9.36
N PRO A 1010 12.19 6.57 9.60
CA PRO A 1010 13.01 5.87 10.59
C PRO A 1010 12.31 5.71 11.96
N LEU A 1011 11.70 6.78 12.48
CA LEU A 1011 11.03 6.75 13.78
C LEU A 1011 9.75 5.92 13.75
N ASP A 1012 8.81 6.26 12.87
CA ASP A 1012 7.46 5.72 12.88
C ASP A 1012 7.42 4.24 12.52
N PHE A 1013 8.30 3.82 11.60
CA PHE A 1013 8.36 2.44 11.14
C PHE A 1013 9.39 1.59 11.89
N PHE A 1014 10.67 2.00 11.89
CA PHE A 1014 11.78 1.13 12.33
C PHE A 1014 11.90 1.11 13.85
N ARG A 1015 12.01 2.28 14.50
CA ARG A 1015 12.02 2.38 15.96
C ARG A 1015 10.65 2.04 16.57
N GLY A 1016 9.57 2.50 15.91
CA GLY A 1016 8.19 2.27 16.33
C GLY A 1016 7.75 0.81 16.34
N LEU A 1017 8.41 -0.08 15.60
CA LEU A 1017 8.09 -1.51 15.54
C LEU A 1017 8.11 -2.17 16.93
N ALA A 1018 9.16 -1.90 17.71
CA ALA A 1018 9.32 -2.47 19.04
C ALA A 1018 8.31 -1.89 20.04
N TRP A 1019 8.00 -0.60 19.92
CA TRP A 1019 6.94 0.04 20.70
C TRP A 1019 5.55 -0.52 20.39
N LEU A 1020 5.28 -0.84 19.13
CA LEU A 1020 4.05 -1.51 18.73
C LEU A 1020 3.98 -2.94 19.30
N ALA A 1021 5.11 -3.63 19.41
CA ALA A 1021 5.18 -4.93 20.08
C ALA A 1021 4.83 -4.83 21.57
N LEU A 1022 5.31 -3.78 22.25
CA LEU A 1022 4.94 -3.49 23.64
C LEU A 1022 3.44 -3.25 23.81
N TYR A 1023 2.81 -2.55 22.86
CA TYR A 1023 1.37 -2.27 22.83
C TYR A 1023 0.52 -3.53 22.69
N TRP A 1024 0.87 -4.40 21.73
CA TRP A 1024 0.15 -5.66 21.52
C TRP A 1024 0.51 -6.77 22.51
N GLY A 1025 1.48 -6.52 23.39
CA GLY A 1025 1.96 -7.53 24.35
C GLY A 1025 2.61 -8.73 23.66
N ILE A 1026 3.46 -8.48 22.65
CA ILE A 1026 4.20 -9.51 21.91
C ILE A 1026 5.72 -9.29 21.99
N GLU A 1027 6.51 -10.34 21.73
CA GLU A 1027 7.93 -10.40 22.12
C GLU A 1027 8.92 -9.96 21.03
N GLY A 1028 8.50 -9.73 19.79
CA GLY A 1028 9.47 -9.55 18.72
C GLY A 1028 8.96 -8.98 17.43
N GLY A 1029 9.88 -8.79 16.49
CA GLY A 1029 9.55 -8.40 15.14
C GLY A 1029 10.75 -8.18 14.23
N GLY A 1030 10.46 -7.93 12.95
CA GLY A 1030 11.46 -7.57 11.95
C GLY A 1030 10.94 -7.63 10.51
N TYR A 1031 11.84 -7.65 9.54
CA TYR A 1031 11.53 -7.64 8.10
C TYR A 1031 12.54 -8.47 7.28
N TRP A 1032 12.15 -8.84 6.05
CA TRP A 1032 12.79 -9.93 5.28
C TRP A 1032 14.10 -9.56 4.56
N VAL A 1033 14.61 -8.33 4.68
CA VAL A 1033 15.84 -7.92 3.98
C VAL A 1033 16.76 -7.12 4.89
N TYR A 1034 17.93 -7.69 5.17
CA TYR A 1034 19.01 -6.98 5.84
C TYR A 1034 19.87 -6.16 4.86
N HIS A 1035 20.33 -6.72 3.73
CA HIS A 1035 21.10 -6.00 2.71
C HIS A 1035 20.58 -6.27 1.28
N SER A 1036 20.90 -5.39 0.33
CA SER A 1036 20.52 -5.53 -1.10
C SER A 1036 21.53 -4.88 -2.05
N ASP A 1037 21.49 -5.26 -3.34
CA ASP A 1037 22.57 -4.98 -4.31
C ASP A 1037 22.75 -3.50 -4.71
N ASP A 1038 21.69 -2.67 -4.69
CA ASP A 1038 21.77 -1.26 -5.15
C ASP A 1038 21.19 -0.28 -4.13
N LEU A 1039 21.79 -0.25 -2.94
CA LEU A 1039 21.43 0.73 -1.92
C LEU A 1039 22.02 2.11 -2.17
N TRP A 1040 23.15 2.24 -2.86
CA TRP A 1040 23.75 3.55 -3.15
C TRP A 1040 23.03 4.34 -4.24
N GLY A 1041 22.02 3.75 -4.90
CA GLY A 1041 21.24 4.42 -5.95
C GLY A 1041 22.04 4.64 -7.23
N THR A 1042 22.90 3.68 -7.57
CA THR A 1042 23.81 3.75 -8.72
C THR A 1042 23.13 3.41 -10.04
N SER A 1043 21.98 2.71 -10.01
CA SER A 1043 21.17 2.45 -11.20
C SER A 1043 20.03 3.45 -11.36
N PRO A 1044 19.93 4.17 -12.51
CA PRO A 1044 18.80 5.03 -12.81
C PRO A 1044 17.52 4.25 -13.21
N THR A 1045 17.59 2.93 -13.39
CA THR A 1045 16.48 2.11 -13.94
C THR A 1045 15.95 1.04 -12.98
N ARG A 1046 16.66 0.76 -11.87
CA ARG A 1046 16.20 -0.18 -10.83
C ARG A 1046 15.57 0.58 -9.67
N GLU A 1047 14.60 -0.05 -9.02
CA GLU A 1047 14.17 0.39 -7.68
C GLU A 1047 15.37 0.34 -6.73
N PRO A 1048 15.59 1.37 -5.89
CA PRO A 1048 16.53 1.28 -4.80
C PRO A 1048 16.18 0.05 -3.96
N GLY A 1049 17.16 -0.79 -3.66
CA GLY A 1049 16.90 -2.07 -3.01
C GLY A 1049 16.32 -1.94 -1.60
N PHE A 1050 15.70 -3.02 -1.11
CA PHE A 1050 14.97 -3.08 0.18
C PHE A 1050 15.87 -3.29 1.41
N GLY A 1051 17.20 -3.20 1.29
CA GLY A 1051 18.11 -3.46 2.42
C GLY A 1051 18.12 -2.35 3.48
N ALA A 1052 18.45 -2.72 4.72
CA ALA A 1052 18.75 -1.82 5.83
C ALA A 1052 20.22 -1.37 5.85
N VAL A 1053 21.13 -2.15 5.28
CA VAL A 1053 22.57 -1.82 5.22
C VAL A 1053 23.11 -1.89 3.79
N ALA A 1054 24.24 -1.23 3.55
CA ALA A 1054 24.94 -1.23 2.27
C ALA A 1054 26.37 -1.74 2.41
N HIS A 1055 26.98 -2.09 1.27
CA HIS A 1055 28.42 -2.36 1.18
C HIS A 1055 29.08 -1.27 0.34
N ASP A 1056 30.22 -0.75 0.80
CA ASP A 1056 31.04 0.18 0.01
C ASP A 1056 32.14 -0.53 -0.83
N GLY A 1057 32.06 -1.87 -0.89
CA GLY A 1057 33.05 -2.74 -1.52
C GLY A 1057 34.25 -3.11 -0.63
N ARG A 1058 34.33 -2.57 0.59
CA ARG A 1058 35.39 -2.89 1.57
C ARG A 1058 34.85 -3.24 2.96
N SER A 1059 33.75 -2.61 3.34
CA SER A 1059 33.13 -2.71 4.65
C SER A 1059 31.62 -2.57 4.58
N LEU A 1060 30.96 -2.94 5.66
CA LEU A 1060 29.54 -2.72 5.86
C LEU A 1060 29.30 -1.25 6.23
N VAL A 1061 28.22 -0.67 5.71
CA VAL A 1061 27.76 0.68 6.01
C VAL A 1061 26.34 0.60 6.55
N THR A 1062 26.17 1.02 7.81
CA THR A 1062 24.86 1.12 8.48
C THR A 1062 24.00 2.24 7.87
N SER A 1063 22.72 2.28 8.23
CA SER A 1063 21.78 3.32 7.83
C SER A 1063 20.99 3.84 9.02
N ARG A 1064 20.40 5.04 8.88
CA ARG A 1064 19.47 5.59 9.87
C ARG A 1064 18.34 4.63 10.21
N ARG A 1065 17.85 3.87 9.24
CA ARG A 1065 16.79 2.88 9.46
C ARG A 1065 17.27 1.73 10.34
N TRP A 1066 18.51 1.29 10.15
CA TRP A 1066 19.11 0.22 10.94
C TRP A 1066 19.44 0.66 12.37
N GLU A 1067 19.95 1.89 12.54
CA GLU A 1067 20.15 2.49 13.86
C GLU A 1067 18.81 2.67 14.60
N ALA A 1068 17.76 3.13 13.92
CA ALA A 1068 16.42 3.27 14.50
C ALA A 1068 15.83 1.93 14.98
N THR A 1069 16.05 0.85 14.23
CA THR A 1069 15.68 -0.51 14.64
C THR A 1069 16.36 -0.92 15.95
N ARG A 1070 17.66 -0.61 16.10
CA ARG A 1070 18.40 -0.89 17.34
C ARG A 1070 17.85 -0.09 18.51
N ASP A 1071 17.68 1.22 18.35
CA ASP A 1071 17.05 2.11 19.35
C ASP A 1071 15.71 1.54 19.83
N GLY A 1072 14.87 1.05 18.90
CA GLY A 1072 13.58 0.46 19.24
C GLY A 1072 13.71 -0.78 20.13
N SER A 1073 14.69 -1.64 19.88
CA SER A 1073 14.94 -2.82 20.72
C SER A 1073 15.50 -2.46 22.10
N GLU A 1074 16.35 -1.44 22.19
CA GLU A 1074 16.89 -0.93 23.45
C GLU A 1074 15.78 -0.25 24.27
N ASP A 1075 14.86 0.47 23.62
CA ASP A 1075 13.63 1.00 24.22
C ASP A 1075 12.76 -0.13 24.79
N PHE A 1076 12.58 -1.22 24.03
CA PHE A 1076 11.82 -2.39 24.47
C PHE A 1076 12.40 -3.01 25.75
N ASP A 1077 13.72 -3.13 25.82
CA ASP A 1077 14.42 -3.63 26.99
C ASP A 1077 14.21 -2.72 28.21
N LEU A 1078 14.33 -1.40 28.02
CA LEU A 1078 14.13 -0.44 29.09
C LEU A 1078 12.69 -0.50 29.65
N VAL A 1079 11.70 -0.58 28.77
CA VAL A 1079 10.29 -0.73 29.17
C VAL A 1079 10.04 -2.06 29.88
N THR A 1080 10.65 -3.14 29.40
CA THR A 1080 10.51 -4.47 30.00
C THR A 1080 11.11 -4.49 31.41
N LEU A 1081 12.30 -3.91 31.62
CA LEU A 1081 12.89 -3.75 32.95
C LEU A 1081 11.97 -2.96 33.89
N LEU A 1082 11.30 -1.90 33.41
CA LEU A 1082 10.34 -1.16 34.23
C LEU A 1082 9.12 -2.01 34.61
N ARG A 1083 8.56 -2.77 33.66
CA ARG A 1083 7.45 -3.71 33.92
C ARG A 1083 7.82 -4.73 35.00
N GLU A 1084 9.00 -5.33 34.90
CA GLU A 1084 9.49 -6.29 35.89
C GLU A 1084 9.66 -5.65 37.28
N LYS A 1085 10.20 -4.42 37.32
CA LYS A 1085 10.35 -3.67 38.58
C LYS A 1085 9.01 -3.32 39.19
N LEU A 1086 8.04 -2.87 38.41
CA LEU A 1086 6.68 -2.56 38.88
C LEU A 1086 5.94 -3.81 39.37
N ALA A 1087 6.14 -4.95 38.73
CA ALA A 1087 5.60 -6.23 39.20
C ALA A 1087 6.16 -6.64 40.57
N ALA A 1088 7.44 -6.35 40.84
CA ALA A 1088 8.07 -6.61 42.13
C ALA A 1088 7.75 -5.53 43.19
N LYS A 1089 7.64 -4.26 42.77
CA LYS A 1089 7.45 -3.09 43.64
C LYS A 1089 6.54 -2.07 42.92
N PRO A 1090 5.22 -2.12 43.17
CA PRO A 1090 4.28 -1.22 42.52
C PRO A 1090 4.56 0.26 42.85
N ASP A 1091 4.55 1.11 41.83
CA ASP A 1091 4.67 2.57 41.93
C ASP A 1091 3.67 3.21 40.97
N ALA A 1092 2.71 3.96 41.52
CA ALA A 1092 1.58 4.45 40.73
C ALA A 1092 1.97 5.51 39.69
N GLU A 1093 3.02 6.29 39.96
CA GLU A 1093 3.51 7.32 39.03
C GLU A 1093 4.20 6.66 37.84
N ALA A 1094 5.10 5.71 38.10
CA ALA A 1094 5.79 4.96 37.05
C ALA A 1094 4.84 4.04 36.27
N GLN A 1095 3.82 3.46 36.92
CA GLN A 1095 2.77 2.70 36.24
C GLN A 1095 1.99 3.58 35.25
N ARG A 1096 1.58 4.78 35.66
CA ARG A 1096 0.88 5.72 34.78
C ARG A 1096 1.76 6.17 33.62
N LEU A 1097 3.03 6.49 33.89
CA LEU A 1097 3.99 6.85 32.85
C LEU A 1097 4.13 5.74 31.80
N LEU A 1098 4.23 4.48 32.25
CA LEU A 1098 4.32 3.32 31.40
C LEU A 1098 3.06 3.15 30.53
N GLU A 1099 1.87 3.26 31.13
CA GLU A 1099 0.59 3.18 30.42
C GLU A 1099 0.45 4.28 29.36
N ASP A 1100 0.76 5.53 29.72
CA ASP A 1100 0.70 6.68 28.81
C ASP A 1100 1.67 6.50 27.63
N ALA A 1101 2.88 5.99 27.87
CA ALA A 1101 3.89 5.73 26.83
C ALA A 1101 3.47 4.59 25.88
N ILE A 1102 2.92 3.50 26.40
CA ILE A 1102 2.42 2.37 25.59
C ILE A 1102 1.20 2.79 24.78
N GLN A 1103 0.28 3.55 25.38
CA GLN A 1103 -0.92 4.01 24.69
C GLN A 1103 -0.58 4.96 23.54
N PHE A 1104 0.41 5.84 23.72
CA PHE A 1104 0.96 6.67 22.65
C PHE A 1104 1.44 5.82 21.46
N ALA A 1105 2.15 4.70 21.73
CA ALA A 1105 2.60 3.80 20.67
C ALA A 1105 1.45 3.14 19.88
N GLY A 1106 0.33 2.83 20.54
CA GLY A 1106 -0.88 2.32 19.88
C GLY A 1106 -1.52 3.31 18.89
N GLY A 1107 -1.33 4.61 19.12
CA GLY A 1107 -1.82 5.70 18.26
C GLY A 1107 -0.94 6.02 17.05
N LEU A 1108 0.23 5.37 16.91
CA LEU A 1108 1.09 5.55 15.74
C LEU A 1108 0.40 4.98 14.49
N VAL A 1109 0.00 5.87 13.60
CA VAL A 1109 -0.64 5.51 12.33
C VAL A 1109 0.42 4.92 11.41
N TYR A 1110 0.30 3.62 11.15
CA TYR A 1110 1.06 2.92 10.12
C TYR A 1110 0.37 3.21 8.79
N ASP A 1111 0.64 4.36 8.17
CA ASP A 1111 0.11 4.62 6.85
C ASP A 1111 1.05 4.03 5.79
N LYS A 1112 0.50 3.19 4.90
CA LYS A 1112 1.23 2.70 3.71
C LYS A 1112 1.43 3.84 2.70
N ALA A 1113 0.82 5.01 2.91
CA ALA A 1113 1.01 6.21 2.11
C ALA A 1113 2.20 7.06 2.64
N PRO A 1114 3.23 7.34 1.82
CA PRO A 1114 4.40 8.14 2.21
C PRO A 1114 4.11 9.64 2.50
N ASN A 1115 2.84 10.06 2.54
CA ASN A 1115 2.46 11.48 2.48
C ASN A 1115 1.68 12.01 3.70
N LYS A 1116 1.26 11.18 4.66
CA LYS A 1116 0.75 11.68 5.95
C LYS A 1116 1.90 11.74 6.97
N VAL A 1117 2.78 12.72 6.77
CA VAL A 1117 3.70 13.19 7.82
C VAL A 1117 2.85 13.98 8.82
N LEU A 1118 2.11 13.27 9.69
CA LEU A 1118 1.49 13.87 10.86
C LEU A 1118 2.61 14.12 11.89
N ASP A 1119 3.02 15.38 11.98
CA ASP A 1119 3.91 16.01 12.98
C ASP A 1119 5.05 15.14 13.56
N SER A 1120 6.01 14.78 12.70
CA SER A 1120 7.20 13.98 13.07
C SER A 1120 8.02 14.57 14.22
N LYS A 1121 8.00 15.89 14.42
CA LYS A 1121 8.73 16.56 15.50
C LYS A 1121 8.11 16.36 16.87
N GLU A 1122 6.79 16.46 16.97
CA GLU A 1122 6.10 16.28 18.25
C GLU A 1122 6.20 14.81 18.68
N ASN A 1123 5.97 13.88 17.75
CA ASN A 1123 6.08 12.45 18.02
C ASN A 1123 7.48 12.06 18.50
N GLN A 1124 8.52 12.55 17.83
CA GLN A 1124 9.89 12.25 18.20
C GLN A 1124 10.30 12.86 19.54
N SER A 1125 9.91 14.11 19.80
CA SER A 1125 10.11 14.74 21.11
C SER A 1125 9.43 13.93 22.22
N ARG A 1126 8.24 13.39 21.96
CA ARG A 1126 7.51 12.51 22.88
C ARG A 1126 8.19 11.16 23.06
N PHE A 1127 8.70 10.52 22.01
CA PHE A 1127 9.44 9.26 22.13
C PHE A 1127 10.67 9.41 23.02
N GLN A 1128 11.49 10.42 22.75
CA GLN A 1128 12.70 10.68 23.53
C GLN A 1128 12.35 11.01 24.99
N ALA A 1129 11.33 11.84 25.21
CA ALA A 1129 10.88 12.20 26.54
C ALA A 1129 10.33 11.01 27.33
N ASN A 1130 9.51 10.16 26.69
CA ASN A 1130 8.95 8.96 27.32
C ASN A 1130 10.06 7.98 27.72
N ARG A 1131 10.99 7.70 26.79
CA ARG A 1131 12.15 6.84 27.04
C ARG A 1131 12.98 7.33 28.23
N GLU A 1132 13.39 8.60 28.20
CA GLU A 1132 14.21 9.18 29.28
C GLU A 1132 13.45 9.16 30.61
N ALA A 1133 12.16 9.48 30.61
CA ALA A 1133 11.32 9.42 31.81
C ALA A 1133 11.24 8.01 32.40
N ILE A 1134 11.11 6.98 31.55
CA ILE A 1134 11.12 5.56 31.95
C ILE A 1134 12.47 5.19 32.57
N GLY A 1135 13.57 5.60 31.93
CA GLY A 1135 14.92 5.41 32.46
C GLY A 1135 15.11 6.05 33.84
N ARG A 1136 14.68 7.30 34.00
CA ARG A 1136 14.73 8.01 35.29
C ARG A 1136 13.83 7.40 36.35
N ALA A 1137 12.67 6.86 35.98
CA ALA A 1137 11.81 6.11 36.89
C ALA A 1137 12.51 4.83 37.38
N LEU A 1138 13.19 4.10 36.49
CA LEU A 1138 14.02 2.96 36.87
C LEU A 1138 15.17 3.33 37.80
N GLU A 1139 15.87 4.44 37.55
CA GLU A 1139 16.92 4.94 38.44
C GLU A 1139 16.41 5.22 39.85
N ARG A 1140 15.22 5.83 39.95
CA ARG A 1140 14.54 6.10 41.23
C ARG A 1140 14.19 4.79 41.95
N LEU A 1141 13.56 3.86 41.24
CA LEU A 1141 13.12 2.58 41.81
C LEU A 1141 14.29 1.65 42.20
N ASN A 1142 15.46 1.81 41.60
CA ASN A 1142 16.68 1.06 41.95
C ASN A 1142 17.44 1.62 43.15
N LYS A 1143 17.21 2.88 43.54
CA LYS A 1143 17.84 3.51 44.71
C LYS A 1143 17.17 3.14 46.03
N ASP A 1144 15.89 2.73 45.98
CA ASP A 1144 15.04 2.37 47.12
C ASP A 1144 14.83 0.85 47.23
#